data_AF-A0A1Q9DVF4-F1
#
_entry.id   AF-A0A1Q9DVF4-F1
#
_cell.length_a   1.000
_cell.length_b   1.000
_cell.length_c   1.000
_cell.angle_alpha   90.00
_cell.angle_beta   90.00
_cell.angle_gamma   90.00
#
_symmetry.space_group_name_H-M   'P 1'
#
loop_
_entity.id
_entity.type
_entity.pdbx_description
1 polymer ?
#
loop_
_entity_poly.entity_id
_entity_poly.type
_entity_poly.pdbx_seq_one_letter_code
_entity_poly.pdbx_strand_id
1 'polypeptide(L)'
;MGDCGAVEYAQQAHFNVLASLGGSMRPTEFVAYRRVFPRSDCMEFLSIDDHMTAQVCSRSQLRTRAALRDTEIFAAADSSYPLVGLVPHPGKRRRQVTSGTFLGADIDGLEGLVSAPRHRVGVLMKITALISRRGCCSPSLLASVLGLWIHVLLFRRPAFAILGSVFVDARRVPAHKVIQLQRDSVNELACLCAVGPLLQADLRAVYPSKLYAMDASPTGAGLCCADLPEHVVKELWRHTEQKGFYTKLLDPASALLNTLDLSEDPGASFVENLRSGDSAPFSPEPLPLRVPRCGGGSFLCLFGDENNWAAAHARAGLRDFGLERPHLQPLTFEALGDRGVFSELCELALSGAVHDWHFDPPLASFSASSGLRSEACPAGLPGGPSEVFFHTTLARRLCFLLCLAVSAGSFVSVAHPAASLLFRLHCFRGLVAVGAVLTEVSACAFGSPSGLLTAFLHNKPWLHQLGCVAGRCTCPSAALHVPPVGSFTRASLDAFCSRCRPDVAALFGRDPSVGESVLSFCQRFLLPFASRVASGSALACTGVTSVMPASAFLTLVGLIDSRVLLGSAAKGRSASPALCRVLRSSVPYVLGSGLYPGGLHVYSSRNRADGPSRGHPPAPASKPWPVWLDNLVSGDFRRFDLVCASSAVPRLLGRWLRLLLLLAGDVERNPGPFYVGGPRGSLDMEGGFAPSTRHKMDKALSAFGVWLDATFGLSLAAVLSSAASASAALRAFGLYLYSSGQPRYLLVYAITGVQDSHPEFRSHLSSAWQVDRKWQQVEPGECRPVISQPILLAAVSLALCWGWCDWAAVTLVGFLCMLHPSEMIALVRADLVFPEDALSPDPVAYVHIRNPKTQRFARRQHSRLEDPLVLLLLEALYFSLPLSARLFRGSMHVYRRQWNCIMSRLGVPHRLSDRGATPGVLRGSGATFLYLETEDLPLVAWRGRWSKTKTVEFYLQEVAAQLLLQRLPHWARERIRLLSSFSRSLVLNVIQDCGYRQGN
;
A
#
# COMPACT_ATOMS: atom_id res chain seq x y z
N MET A 1 10.93 27.22 -23.81
CA MET A 1 11.20 25.80 -23.53
C MET A 1 10.06 24.97 -24.11
N GLY A 2 10.17 24.54 -25.37
CA GLY A 2 9.05 23.95 -26.14
C GLY A 2 9.24 22.47 -26.53
N ASP A 3 10.38 21.86 -26.18
CA ASP A 3 10.64 20.44 -26.38
C ASP A 3 10.41 19.69 -25.06
N CYS A 4 9.62 18.62 -25.12
CA CYS A 4 9.29 17.76 -23.98
C CYS A 4 10.51 17.06 -23.36
N GLY A 5 11.67 17.02 -24.04
CA GLY A 5 12.91 16.43 -23.53
C GLY A 5 14.00 17.43 -23.12
N ALA A 6 13.76 18.74 -23.24
CA ALA A 6 14.81 19.75 -23.04
C ALA A 6 15.45 19.68 -21.64
N VAL A 7 14.66 19.40 -20.61
CA VAL A 7 15.11 19.30 -19.22
C VAL A 7 15.98 18.05 -19.03
N GLU A 8 15.54 16.92 -19.57
CA GLU A 8 16.25 15.64 -19.51
C GLU A 8 17.58 15.70 -20.27
N TYR A 9 17.59 16.28 -21.47
CA TYR A 9 18.81 16.46 -22.26
C TYR A 9 19.81 17.40 -21.58
N ALA A 10 19.34 18.53 -21.03
CA ALA A 10 20.19 19.45 -20.29
C ALA A 10 20.83 18.75 -19.07
N GLN A 11 20.03 18.09 -18.23
CA GLN A 11 20.54 17.40 -17.06
C GLN A 11 21.52 16.27 -17.44
N GLN A 12 21.21 15.48 -18.48
CA GLN A 12 22.10 14.41 -18.93
C GLN A 12 23.41 14.95 -19.51
N ALA A 13 23.39 16.09 -20.21
CA ALA A 13 24.59 16.74 -20.71
C ALA A 13 25.50 17.20 -19.56
N HIS A 14 24.94 17.90 -18.56
CA HIS A 14 25.67 18.29 -17.34
C HIS A 14 26.24 17.07 -16.61
N PHE A 15 25.44 16.01 -16.45
CA PHE A 15 25.88 14.76 -15.82
C PHE A 15 27.08 14.15 -16.55
N ASN A 16 27.03 14.06 -17.89
CA ASN A 16 28.10 13.47 -18.69
C ASN A 16 29.41 14.27 -18.61
N VAL A 17 29.33 15.61 -18.58
CA VAL A 17 30.50 16.49 -18.40
C VAL A 17 31.15 16.24 -17.03
N LEU A 18 30.35 16.29 -15.96
CA LEU A 18 30.83 16.08 -14.59
C LEU A 18 31.40 14.66 -14.39
N ALA A 19 30.76 13.65 -14.96
CA ALA A 19 31.19 12.26 -14.84
C ALA A 19 32.46 11.96 -15.67
N SER A 20 32.50 12.40 -16.92
CA SER A 20 33.57 12.01 -17.87
C SER A 20 34.81 12.88 -17.76
N LEU A 21 34.64 14.18 -17.54
CA LEU A 21 35.75 15.14 -17.47
C LEU A 21 36.11 15.50 -16.02
N GLY A 22 35.12 15.58 -15.14
CA GLY A 22 35.30 16.03 -13.75
C GLY A 22 35.52 14.92 -12.72
N GLY A 23 35.57 13.64 -13.10
CA GLY A 23 35.74 12.52 -12.16
C GLY A 23 34.72 12.50 -11.00
N SER A 24 33.58 13.18 -11.21
CA SER A 24 32.49 13.39 -10.25
C SER A 24 31.31 12.48 -10.62
N MET A 25 30.15 12.63 -9.99
CA MET A 25 28.95 11.82 -10.24
C MET A 25 29.19 10.29 -10.13
N ARG A 26 29.98 9.88 -9.13
CA ARG A 26 30.32 8.46 -8.95
C ARG A 26 29.09 7.65 -8.53
N PRO A 27 28.91 6.39 -9.00
CA PRO A 27 27.75 5.56 -8.64
C PRO A 27 27.52 5.36 -7.15
N THR A 28 28.56 5.50 -6.34
CA THR A 28 28.54 5.39 -4.87
C THR A 28 28.25 6.70 -4.15
N GLU A 29 28.19 7.84 -4.86
CA GLU A 29 28.10 9.21 -4.31
C GLU A 29 26.87 9.97 -4.82
N PHE A 30 26.42 9.75 -6.06
CA PHE A 30 25.30 10.52 -6.60
C PHE A 30 23.93 10.04 -6.09
N VAL A 31 23.03 11.00 -5.90
CA VAL A 31 21.64 10.77 -5.52
C VAL A 31 20.76 10.86 -6.76
N ALA A 32 19.89 9.86 -6.96
CA ALA A 32 18.96 9.86 -8.07
C ALA A 32 17.57 9.36 -7.67
N TYR A 33 16.56 9.92 -8.34
CA TYR A 33 15.18 9.52 -8.14
C TYR A 33 14.98 8.02 -8.44
N ARG A 34 14.34 7.30 -7.50
CA ARG A 34 14.11 5.83 -7.53
C ARG A 34 15.37 4.96 -7.41
N ARG A 35 16.51 5.53 -7.04
CA ARG A 35 17.68 4.74 -6.61
C ARG A 35 17.77 4.74 -5.09
N VAL A 36 18.38 3.69 -4.56
CA VAL A 36 18.72 3.62 -3.13
C VAL A 36 19.71 4.74 -2.83
N PHE A 37 19.54 5.43 -1.71
CA PHE A 37 20.47 6.48 -1.29
C PHE A 37 21.90 5.91 -1.14
N PRO A 38 22.95 6.64 -1.55
CA PRO A 38 24.34 6.18 -1.42
C PRO A 38 24.75 5.99 0.05
N ARG A 39 25.73 5.09 0.30
CA ARG A 39 26.34 4.88 1.64
C ARG A 39 27.43 5.90 1.97
N SER A 40 27.81 6.74 1.01
CA SER A 40 28.88 7.73 1.11
C SER A 40 28.52 8.88 2.06
N ASP A 41 29.54 9.41 2.74
CA ASP A 41 29.46 10.65 3.54
C ASP A 41 29.36 11.91 2.65
N CYS A 42 29.68 11.79 1.36
CA CYS A 42 29.48 12.82 0.35
C CYS A 42 28.36 12.40 -0.61
N MET A 43 27.31 13.20 -0.66
CA MET A 43 26.15 13.00 -1.53
C MET A 43 26.10 14.10 -2.60
N GLU A 44 26.06 13.70 -3.86
CA GLU A 44 26.08 14.62 -5.00
C GLU A 44 24.71 14.67 -5.68
N PHE A 45 24.22 15.89 -5.93
CA PHE A 45 22.91 16.18 -6.49
C PHE A 45 23.05 17.01 -7.75
N LEU A 46 22.31 16.63 -8.79
CA LEU A 46 22.19 17.40 -10.02
C LEU A 46 20.71 17.54 -10.38
N SER A 47 20.26 18.78 -10.48
CA SER A 47 18.91 19.13 -10.92
C SER A 47 19.03 20.10 -12.08
N ILE A 48 18.88 19.61 -13.31
CA ILE A 48 19.12 20.39 -14.53
C ILE A 48 20.58 20.88 -14.57
N ASP A 49 20.82 22.16 -14.32
CA ASP A 49 22.12 22.83 -14.24
C ASP A 49 22.58 23.07 -12.79
N ASP A 50 21.70 22.94 -11.80
CA ASP A 50 22.02 23.13 -10.39
C ASP A 50 22.78 21.91 -9.84
N HIS A 51 24.07 22.10 -9.57
CA HIS A 51 24.98 21.11 -9.00
C HIS A 51 25.28 21.40 -7.52
N MET A 52 24.91 20.47 -6.65
CA MET A 52 25.03 20.58 -5.19
C MET A 52 25.71 19.33 -4.61
N THR A 53 26.52 19.51 -3.57
CA THR A 53 26.98 18.41 -2.71
C THR A 53 26.50 18.62 -1.29
N ALA A 54 26.21 17.52 -0.58
CA ALA A 54 26.02 17.49 0.86
C ALA A 54 27.11 16.61 1.47
N GLN A 55 27.98 17.20 2.28
CA GLN A 55 29.12 16.54 2.91
C GLN A 55 28.88 16.40 4.41
N VAL A 56 28.84 15.17 4.91
CA VAL A 56 28.90 14.87 6.33
C VAL A 56 30.33 15.12 6.80
N CYS A 57 30.49 15.93 7.86
CA CYS A 57 31.80 16.24 8.44
C CYS A 57 31.70 16.40 9.96
N SER A 58 32.80 16.19 10.65
CA SER A 58 32.89 16.44 12.09
C SER A 58 32.95 17.94 12.39
N ARG A 59 32.61 18.33 13.62
CA ARG A 59 32.73 19.73 14.06
C ARG A 59 34.17 20.25 14.00
N SER A 60 35.17 19.38 14.19
CA SER A 60 36.59 19.78 14.04
C SER A 60 36.93 20.06 12.58
N GLN A 61 36.56 19.16 11.66
CA GLN A 61 36.78 19.32 10.22
C GLN A 61 36.12 20.60 9.67
N LEU A 62 34.90 20.91 10.14
CA LEU A 62 34.18 22.13 9.77
C LEU A 62 34.92 23.38 10.27
N ARG A 63 35.39 23.40 11.52
CA ARG A 63 36.15 24.52 12.10
C ARG A 63 37.45 24.78 11.37
N THR A 64 38.17 23.73 11.00
CA THR A 64 39.44 23.83 10.26
C THR A 64 39.24 24.02 8.76
N ARG A 65 38.00 24.02 8.26
CA ARG A 65 37.67 24.03 6.83
C ARG A 65 38.49 23.00 6.04
N ALA A 66 38.59 21.79 6.59
CA ALA A 66 39.37 20.72 5.98
C ALA A 66 38.87 20.45 4.55
N ALA A 67 39.80 20.26 3.61
CA ALA A 67 39.44 19.84 2.26
C ALA A 67 38.89 18.42 2.31
N LEU A 68 37.64 18.25 1.90
CA LEU A 68 36.93 16.97 1.84
C LEU A 68 36.47 16.69 0.39
N ARG A 69 35.71 15.61 0.20
CA ARG A 69 35.27 15.14 -1.12
C ARG A 69 34.49 16.20 -1.91
N ASP A 70 33.70 17.04 -1.23
CA ASP A 70 33.00 18.17 -1.85
C ASP A 70 33.94 19.20 -2.51
N THR A 71 35.11 19.43 -1.90
CA THR A 71 36.12 20.38 -2.37
C THR A 71 36.75 19.89 -3.67
N GLU A 72 37.04 18.59 -3.74
CA GLU A 72 37.55 17.93 -4.96
C GLU A 72 36.53 17.99 -6.11
N ILE A 73 35.27 17.64 -5.82
CA ILE A 73 34.18 17.62 -6.81
C ILE A 73 34.03 18.99 -7.45
N PHE A 74 33.98 20.05 -6.64
CA PHE A 74 33.79 21.39 -7.18
C PHE A 74 35.03 21.98 -7.85
N ALA A 75 36.24 21.61 -7.43
CA ALA A 75 37.46 21.97 -8.16
C ALA A 75 37.51 21.30 -9.55
N ALA A 76 37.08 20.05 -9.64
CA ALA A 76 36.98 19.33 -10.90
C ALA A 76 35.85 19.87 -11.79
N ALA A 77 34.71 20.24 -11.21
CA ALA A 77 33.63 20.91 -11.95
C ALA A 77 34.07 22.28 -12.51
N ASP A 78 34.77 23.08 -11.70
CA ASP A 78 35.29 24.40 -12.10
C ASP A 78 36.32 24.32 -13.24
N SER A 79 37.06 23.20 -13.36
CA SER A 79 37.97 22.95 -14.48
C SER A 79 37.29 22.30 -15.69
N SER A 80 36.24 21.50 -15.50
CA SER A 80 35.58 20.75 -16.58
C SER A 80 34.58 21.58 -17.39
N TYR A 81 33.78 22.43 -16.74
CA TYR A 81 32.75 23.21 -17.42
C TYR A 81 33.31 24.17 -18.49
N PRO A 82 34.42 24.90 -18.26
CA PRO A 82 35.01 25.77 -19.28
C PRO A 82 35.46 25.02 -20.55
N LEU A 83 35.89 23.76 -20.43
CA LEU A 83 36.35 22.95 -21.57
C LEU A 83 35.25 22.70 -22.61
N VAL A 84 33.98 22.75 -22.18
CA VAL A 84 32.82 22.56 -23.05
C VAL A 84 32.06 23.86 -23.31
N GLY A 85 32.67 25.02 -23.02
CA GLY A 85 32.08 26.33 -23.23
C GLY A 85 31.01 26.74 -22.22
N LEU A 86 30.88 26.03 -21.08
CA LEU A 86 29.96 26.38 -20.00
C LEU A 86 30.70 27.22 -18.95
N VAL A 87 30.21 28.43 -18.69
CA VAL A 87 30.83 29.35 -17.73
C VAL A 87 30.03 29.39 -16.42
N PRO A 88 30.57 28.89 -15.29
CA PRO A 88 29.89 28.90 -14.00
C PRO A 88 29.77 30.32 -13.42
N HIS A 89 28.53 30.76 -13.14
CA HIS A 89 28.23 32.09 -12.61
C HIS A 89 28.79 32.30 -11.18
N PRO A 90 29.72 33.24 -10.95
CA PRO A 90 30.43 33.38 -9.66
C PRO A 90 29.49 33.73 -8.49
N GLY A 91 28.49 34.59 -8.71
CA GLY A 91 27.54 35.00 -7.66
C GLY A 91 26.57 33.91 -7.17
N LYS A 92 26.50 32.76 -7.84
CA LYS A 92 25.67 31.61 -7.42
C LYS A 92 26.46 30.59 -6.60
N ARG A 93 27.79 30.74 -6.49
CA ARG A 93 28.64 29.77 -5.78
C ARG A 93 28.47 29.91 -4.27
N ARG A 94 28.06 28.83 -3.63
CA ARG A 94 28.09 28.67 -2.17
C ARG A 94 28.97 27.47 -1.85
N ARG A 95 29.91 27.63 -0.92
CA ARG A 95 30.87 26.61 -0.49
C ARG A 95 30.93 26.59 1.03
N GLN A 96 31.06 25.40 1.62
CA GLN A 96 31.20 25.21 3.08
C GLN A 96 30.16 25.97 3.91
N VAL A 97 28.92 26.03 3.40
CA VAL A 97 27.79 26.68 4.08
C VAL A 97 27.03 25.65 4.89
N THR A 98 26.69 26.00 6.14
CA THR A 98 25.95 25.11 7.03
C THR A 98 24.44 25.35 7.01
N SER A 99 23.97 26.44 6.40
CA SER A 99 22.54 26.72 6.28
C SER A 99 22.19 27.43 4.98
N GLY A 100 20.96 27.24 4.51
CA GLY A 100 20.43 27.92 3.34
C GLY A 100 19.37 27.11 2.60
N THR A 101 18.80 27.74 1.58
CA THR A 101 17.85 27.09 0.67
C THR A 101 18.58 26.53 -0.56
N PHE A 102 18.53 25.21 -0.73
CA PHE A 102 19.16 24.47 -1.83
C PHE A 102 18.12 23.55 -2.48
N LEU A 103 18.02 23.56 -3.81
CA LEU A 103 17.07 22.74 -4.57
C LEU A 103 15.61 22.81 -4.04
N GLY A 104 15.21 23.97 -3.53
CA GLY A 104 13.87 24.20 -2.96
C GLY A 104 13.65 23.69 -1.52
N ALA A 105 14.69 23.14 -0.88
CA ALA A 105 14.70 22.73 0.52
C ALA A 105 15.51 23.71 1.37
N ASP A 106 14.99 24.07 2.53
CA ASP A 106 15.66 24.87 3.55
C ASP A 106 16.39 23.93 4.50
N ILE A 107 17.71 24.05 4.57
CA ILE A 107 18.60 23.12 5.27
C ILE A 107 19.31 23.86 6.39
N ASP A 108 19.31 23.24 7.57
CA ASP A 108 20.17 23.57 8.70
C ASP A 108 21.07 22.36 8.99
N GLY A 109 22.30 22.41 8.50
CA GLY A 109 23.30 21.35 8.69
C GLY A 109 23.89 21.31 10.10
N LEU A 110 23.70 22.36 10.93
CA LEU A 110 24.13 22.35 12.34
C LEU A 110 23.10 21.68 13.24
N GLU A 111 21.81 21.89 12.99
CA GLU A 111 20.70 21.23 13.69
C GLU A 111 20.26 19.91 13.02
N GLY A 112 20.62 19.69 11.76
CA GLY A 112 20.26 18.48 11.01
C GLY A 112 18.86 18.54 10.42
N LEU A 113 18.25 19.73 10.35
CA LEU A 113 16.86 19.91 9.95
C LEU A 113 16.75 20.27 8.47
N VAL A 114 15.76 19.69 7.79
CA VAL A 114 15.43 19.96 6.40
C VAL A 114 13.92 20.18 6.27
N SER A 115 13.51 21.29 5.66
CA SER A 115 12.10 21.62 5.47
C SER A 115 11.86 22.36 4.15
N ALA A 116 10.60 22.68 3.85
CA ALA A 116 10.32 23.76 2.91
C ALA A 116 10.80 25.10 3.50
N PRO A 117 11.05 26.15 2.67
CA PRO A 117 11.47 27.47 3.15
C PRO A 117 10.57 28.02 4.26
N ARG A 118 11.09 28.09 5.49
CA ARG A 118 10.28 28.30 6.72
C ARG A 118 9.45 29.58 6.67
N HIS A 119 10.04 30.67 6.16
CA HIS A 119 9.35 31.95 5.99
C HIS A 119 8.16 31.84 5.01
N ARG A 120 8.27 31.03 3.94
CA ARG A 120 7.19 30.80 2.97
C ARG A 120 6.09 29.91 3.57
N VAL A 121 6.46 28.94 4.40
CA VAL A 121 5.50 28.11 5.14
C VAL A 121 4.65 28.99 6.06
N GLY A 122 5.25 29.93 6.80
CA GLY A 122 4.50 30.88 7.64
C GLY A 122 3.50 31.74 6.85
N VAL A 123 3.89 32.23 5.67
CA VAL A 123 2.98 32.96 4.76
C VAL A 123 1.86 32.06 4.25
N LEU A 124 2.19 30.84 3.83
CA LEU A 124 1.22 29.85 3.36
C LEU A 124 0.21 29.50 4.46
N MET A 125 0.66 29.31 5.69
CA MET A 125 -0.20 29.09 6.86
C MET A 125 -1.15 30.28 7.09
N LYS A 126 -0.65 31.51 7.00
CA LYS A 126 -1.49 32.71 7.13
C LYS A 126 -2.59 32.77 6.06
N ILE A 127 -2.24 32.53 4.79
CA ILE A 127 -3.21 32.48 3.68
C ILE A 127 -4.24 31.37 3.91
N THR A 128 -3.77 30.20 4.31
CA THR A 128 -4.61 29.02 4.56
C THR A 128 -5.57 29.24 5.72
N ALA A 129 -5.12 29.87 6.82
CA ALA A 129 -5.94 30.24 7.96
C ALA A 129 -7.02 31.26 7.59
N LEU A 130 -6.71 32.23 6.72
CA LEU A 130 -7.69 33.19 6.20
C LEU A 130 -8.79 32.50 5.38
N ILE A 131 -8.40 31.57 4.49
CA ILE A 131 -9.35 30.76 3.71
C ILE A 131 -10.23 29.91 4.63
N SER A 132 -9.61 29.21 5.59
CA SER A 132 -10.31 28.37 6.57
C SER A 132 -11.31 29.19 7.40
N ARG A 133 -10.90 30.36 7.92
CA ARG A 133 -11.78 31.28 8.68
C ARG A 133 -12.94 31.82 7.86
N ARG A 134 -12.74 32.11 6.57
CA ARG A 134 -13.81 32.62 5.69
C ARG A 134 -14.76 31.51 5.25
N GLY A 135 -14.30 30.28 5.16
CA GLY A 135 -15.09 29.13 4.71
C GLY A 135 -15.49 29.18 3.23
N CYS A 136 -14.94 30.11 2.45
CA CYS A 136 -15.20 30.25 1.03
C CYS A 136 -13.91 30.59 0.25
N CYS A 137 -13.79 30.06 -0.97
CA CYS A 137 -12.63 30.25 -1.84
C CYS A 137 -13.01 29.90 -3.30
N SER A 138 -12.28 30.40 -4.29
CA SER A 138 -12.39 29.87 -5.65
C SER A 138 -11.60 28.54 -5.78
N PRO A 139 -12.07 27.57 -6.59
CA PRO A 139 -11.34 26.32 -6.80
C PRO A 139 -9.92 26.51 -7.35
N SER A 140 -9.70 27.51 -8.22
CA SER A 140 -8.37 27.85 -8.76
C SER A 140 -7.39 28.35 -7.70
N LEU A 141 -7.84 29.21 -6.78
CA LEU A 141 -7.02 29.67 -5.65
C LEU A 141 -6.73 28.49 -4.70
N LEU A 142 -7.73 27.66 -4.41
CA LEU A 142 -7.57 26.50 -3.55
C LEU A 142 -6.57 25.50 -4.14
N ALA A 143 -6.65 25.21 -5.45
CA ALA A 143 -5.71 24.34 -6.14
C ALA A 143 -4.27 24.89 -6.08
N SER A 144 -4.09 26.20 -6.19
CA SER A 144 -2.78 26.86 -6.09
C SER A 144 -2.19 26.74 -4.68
N VAL A 145 -3.01 27.00 -3.65
CA VAL A 145 -2.62 26.84 -2.23
C VAL A 145 -2.27 25.39 -1.92
N LEU A 146 -3.05 24.43 -2.42
CA LEU A 146 -2.75 23.00 -2.27
C LEU A 146 -1.45 22.61 -2.98
N GLY A 147 -1.16 23.17 -4.15
CA GLY A 147 0.11 22.97 -4.85
C GLY A 147 1.33 23.34 -3.97
N LEU A 148 1.23 24.46 -3.26
CA LEU A 148 2.27 24.90 -2.32
C LEU A 148 2.36 23.97 -1.09
N TRP A 149 1.23 23.53 -0.54
CA TRP A 149 1.21 22.58 0.58
C TRP A 149 1.78 21.21 0.19
N ILE A 150 1.55 20.75 -1.05
CA ILE A 150 2.12 19.48 -1.53
C ILE A 150 3.66 19.51 -1.39
N HIS A 151 4.32 20.62 -1.71
CA HIS A 151 5.77 20.78 -1.52
C HIS A 151 6.17 20.61 -0.04
N VAL A 152 5.45 21.26 0.88
CA VAL A 152 5.70 21.17 2.33
C VAL A 152 5.48 19.74 2.85
N LEU A 153 4.41 19.08 2.39
CA LEU A 153 4.05 17.72 2.80
C LEU A 153 5.06 16.66 2.33
N LEU A 154 5.86 16.92 1.29
CA LEU A 154 6.88 15.98 0.82
C LEU A 154 7.99 15.74 1.86
N PHE A 155 8.26 16.70 2.74
CA PHE A 155 9.22 16.54 3.83
C PHE A 155 8.70 15.62 4.95
N ARG A 156 7.38 15.48 5.08
CA ARG A 156 6.71 14.58 6.04
C ARG A 156 5.44 13.98 5.44
N ARG A 157 5.62 13.05 4.51
CA ARG A 157 4.54 12.43 3.70
C ARG A 157 3.35 11.89 4.50
N PRO A 158 3.48 11.31 5.70
CA PRO A 158 2.31 10.86 6.47
C PRO A 158 1.22 11.93 6.65
N ALA A 159 1.59 13.21 6.65
CA ALA A 159 0.64 14.33 6.72
C ALA A 159 -0.29 14.45 5.50
N PHE A 160 0.01 13.79 4.36
CA PHE A 160 -0.92 13.71 3.22
C PHE A 160 -2.26 13.09 3.60
N ALA A 161 -2.33 12.30 4.69
CA ALA A 161 -3.55 11.67 5.16
C ALA A 161 -4.61 12.70 5.56
N ILE A 162 -4.18 13.89 6.01
CA ILE A 162 -5.06 15.00 6.38
C ILE A 162 -5.95 15.37 5.19
N LEU A 163 -5.41 15.39 3.97
CA LEU A 163 -6.12 15.89 2.79
C LEU A 163 -7.02 14.83 2.15
N GLY A 164 -8.29 15.18 1.95
CA GLY A 164 -9.28 14.36 1.26
C GLY A 164 -10.33 15.24 0.60
N SER A 165 -11.22 15.83 1.40
CA SER A 165 -12.35 16.65 0.93
C SER A 165 -11.87 17.91 0.21
N VAL A 166 -10.75 18.49 0.64
CA VAL A 166 -10.19 19.70 0.04
C VAL A 166 -9.81 19.53 -1.44
N PHE A 167 -9.43 18.31 -1.87
CA PHE A 167 -9.16 18.02 -3.28
C PHE A 167 -10.43 17.99 -4.14
N VAL A 168 -11.57 17.63 -3.54
CA VAL A 168 -12.88 17.65 -4.21
C VAL A 168 -13.29 19.10 -4.46
N ASP A 169 -13.18 19.95 -3.43
CA ASP A 169 -13.50 21.38 -3.55
C ASP A 169 -12.58 22.10 -4.56
N ALA A 170 -11.29 21.74 -4.59
CA ALA A 170 -10.32 22.32 -5.53
C ALA A 170 -10.58 21.94 -7.00
N ARG A 171 -11.37 20.90 -7.28
CA ARG A 171 -11.72 20.43 -8.63
C ARG A 171 -13.09 20.90 -9.11
N ARG A 172 -13.86 21.61 -8.28
CA ARG A 172 -15.19 22.11 -8.66
C ARG A 172 -15.10 23.11 -9.82
N VAL A 173 -16.13 23.11 -10.65
CA VAL A 173 -16.28 23.98 -11.82
C VAL A 173 -17.51 24.86 -11.61
N PRO A 174 -17.49 26.15 -11.97
CA PRO A 174 -16.40 26.90 -12.62
C PRO A 174 -15.27 27.31 -11.65
N ALA A 175 -14.01 27.21 -12.10
CA ALA A 175 -12.82 27.34 -11.25
C ALA A 175 -12.55 28.75 -10.70
N HIS A 176 -13.13 29.79 -11.32
CA HIS A 176 -12.96 31.19 -10.92
C HIS A 176 -14.06 31.69 -9.99
N LYS A 177 -15.17 30.94 -9.84
CA LYS A 177 -16.29 31.35 -8.99
C LYS A 177 -15.97 31.02 -7.54
N VAL A 178 -16.22 31.97 -6.63
CA VAL A 178 -16.11 31.74 -5.19
C VAL A 178 -17.21 30.77 -4.77
N ILE A 179 -16.82 29.70 -4.08
CA ILE A 179 -17.71 28.67 -3.56
C ILE A 179 -17.58 28.58 -2.05
N GLN A 180 -18.66 28.12 -1.41
CA GLN A 180 -18.61 27.67 -0.02
C GLN A 180 -17.85 26.34 0.04
N LEU A 181 -16.83 26.27 0.89
CA LEU A 181 -16.06 25.06 1.13
C LEU A 181 -16.87 24.09 2.01
N GLN A 182 -16.62 22.79 1.84
CA GLN A 182 -17.15 21.80 2.77
C GLN A 182 -16.55 22.01 4.16
N ARG A 183 -17.32 21.71 5.22
CA ARG A 183 -16.83 21.78 6.61
C ARG A 183 -15.56 20.96 6.79
N ASP A 184 -15.52 19.77 6.19
CA ASP A 184 -14.34 18.92 6.21
C ASP A 184 -13.13 19.59 5.55
N SER A 185 -13.29 20.25 4.40
CA SER A 185 -12.20 21.00 3.76
C SER A 185 -11.68 22.13 4.65
N VAL A 186 -12.57 22.84 5.36
CA VAL A 186 -12.18 23.89 6.32
C VAL A 186 -11.36 23.30 7.47
N ASN A 187 -11.78 22.15 8.00
CA ASN A 187 -11.07 21.42 9.05
C ASN A 187 -9.71 20.92 8.55
N GLU A 188 -9.64 20.29 7.38
CA GLU A 188 -8.39 19.81 6.77
C GLU A 188 -7.37 20.96 6.59
N LEU A 189 -7.83 22.14 6.15
CA LEU A 189 -6.98 23.34 6.03
C LEU A 189 -6.54 23.89 7.39
N ALA A 190 -7.41 23.87 8.40
CA ALA A 190 -7.05 24.26 9.76
C ALA A 190 -6.00 23.30 10.36
N CYS A 191 -6.19 21.99 10.18
CA CYS A 191 -5.23 20.98 10.62
C CYS A 191 -3.86 21.17 9.94
N LEU A 192 -3.82 21.50 8.64
CA LEU A 192 -2.55 21.83 7.96
C LEU A 192 -1.82 23.00 8.62
N CYS A 193 -2.54 24.04 9.03
CA CYS A 193 -1.94 25.15 9.78
C CYS A 193 -1.42 24.69 11.15
N ALA A 194 -2.14 23.81 11.85
CA ALA A 194 -1.72 23.30 13.15
C ALA A 194 -0.44 22.45 13.05
N VAL A 195 -0.35 21.57 12.05
CA VAL A 195 0.82 20.66 11.90
C VAL A 195 1.96 21.27 11.09
N GLY A 196 1.75 22.39 10.40
CA GLY A 196 2.71 23.03 9.51
C GLY A 196 4.14 23.14 10.07
N PRO A 197 4.34 23.62 11.32
CA PRO A 197 5.66 23.69 11.95
C PRO A 197 6.35 22.34 12.17
N LEU A 198 5.59 21.25 12.21
CA LEU A 198 6.10 19.87 12.38
C LEU A 198 6.48 19.22 11.04
N LEU A 199 6.19 19.84 9.90
CA LEU A 199 6.47 19.31 8.56
C LEU A 199 7.93 19.56 8.14
N GLN A 200 8.85 19.12 8.99
CA GLN A 200 10.30 19.14 8.77
C GLN A 200 10.89 17.76 9.05
N ALA A 201 11.94 17.41 8.33
CA ALA A 201 12.69 16.18 8.49
C ALA A 201 13.99 16.45 9.26
N ASP A 202 14.35 15.50 10.11
CA ASP A 202 15.58 15.47 10.88
C ASP A 202 16.49 14.40 10.26
N LEU A 203 17.61 14.84 9.70
CA LEU A 203 18.61 13.99 9.08
C LEU A 203 19.41 13.17 10.09
N ARG A 204 19.27 13.45 11.39
CA ARG A 204 19.97 12.78 12.50
C ARG A 204 19.07 11.84 13.28
N ALA A 205 17.88 11.55 12.77
CA ALA A 205 16.99 10.54 13.34
C ALA A 205 17.73 9.19 13.48
N VAL A 206 17.67 8.61 14.68
CA VAL A 206 18.42 7.42 15.06
C VAL A 206 17.66 6.17 14.66
N TYR A 207 18.39 5.08 14.38
CA TYR A 207 17.79 3.79 14.08
C TYR A 207 17.72 2.96 15.37
N PRO A 208 16.54 2.49 15.81
CA PRO A 208 16.50 1.57 16.94
C PRO A 208 17.14 0.25 16.53
N SER A 209 17.82 -0.42 17.47
CA SER A 209 18.37 -1.77 17.26
C SER A 209 17.28 -2.86 17.22
N LYS A 210 16.17 -2.58 16.52
CA LYS A 210 14.98 -3.41 16.45
C LYS A 210 14.36 -3.38 15.06
N LEU A 211 13.92 -4.55 14.60
CA LEU A 211 13.07 -4.74 13.43
C LEU A 211 11.68 -5.17 13.91
N TYR A 212 10.65 -4.54 13.36
CA TYR A 212 9.26 -4.82 13.71
C TYR A 212 8.58 -5.61 12.60
N ALA A 213 7.59 -6.43 12.94
CA ALA A 213 6.72 -7.09 11.97
C ALA A 213 5.28 -7.07 12.46
N MET A 214 4.36 -6.80 11.54
CA MET A 214 2.94 -6.62 11.82
C MET A 214 2.11 -7.41 10.81
N ASP A 215 1.02 -8.03 11.26
CA ASP A 215 0.04 -8.68 10.38
C ASP A 215 -0.94 -7.65 9.78
N ALA A 216 -1.54 -8.00 8.65
CA ALA A 216 -2.63 -7.23 8.07
C ALA A 216 -3.98 -7.78 8.55
N SER A 217 -4.48 -7.24 9.66
CA SER A 217 -5.77 -7.65 10.22
C SER A 217 -6.73 -6.44 10.41
N PRO A 218 -8.04 -6.61 10.12
CA PRO A 218 -9.01 -5.51 10.17
C PRO A 218 -9.49 -5.15 11.60
N THR A 219 -9.41 -6.08 12.56
CA THR A 219 -9.98 -5.91 13.92
C THR A 219 -9.00 -6.25 15.06
N GLY A 220 -7.72 -6.43 14.74
CA GLY A 220 -6.62 -6.65 15.68
C GLY A 220 -5.27 -6.47 14.98
N ALA A 221 -4.16 -6.45 15.72
CA ALA A 221 -2.84 -6.52 15.11
C ALA A 221 -1.90 -7.36 15.98
N GLY A 222 -1.33 -8.41 15.39
CA GLY A 222 -0.13 -9.05 15.88
C GLY A 222 1.06 -8.11 15.64
N LEU A 223 1.83 -7.85 16.69
CA LEU A 223 3.08 -7.12 16.59
C LEU A 223 4.18 -7.96 17.23
N CYS A 224 5.25 -8.20 16.49
CA CYS A 224 6.46 -8.78 17.05
C CYS A 224 7.68 -7.93 16.68
N CYS A 225 8.76 -8.09 17.44
CA CYS A 225 10.01 -7.42 17.18
C CYS A 225 11.18 -8.39 17.36
N ALA A 226 12.29 -8.10 16.68
CA ALA A 226 13.55 -8.80 16.82
C ALA A 226 14.68 -7.78 16.98
N ASP A 227 15.65 -8.09 17.84
CA ASP A 227 16.82 -7.24 18.02
C ASP A 227 17.78 -7.43 16.84
N LEU A 228 18.22 -6.31 16.26
CA LEU A 228 19.19 -6.26 15.17
C LEU A 228 20.13 -5.07 15.37
N PRO A 229 21.42 -5.19 15.05
CA PRO A 229 22.35 -4.07 15.19
C PRO A 229 21.89 -2.81 14.42
N GLU A 230 22.19 -1.63 14.97
CA GLU A 230 21.76 -0.33 14.41
C GLU A 230 22.14 -0.18 12.92
N HIS A 231 23.37 -0.51 12.54
CA HIS A 231 23.84 -0.37 11.16
C HIS A 231 23.11 -1.29 10.18
N VAL A 232 22.63 -2.45 10.65
CA VAL A 232 21.81 -3.37 9.85
C VAL A 232 20.41 -2.78 9.66
N VAL A 233 19.80 -2.23 10.71
CA VAL A 233 18.48 -1.57 10.60
C VAL A 233 18.56 -0.34 9.69
N LYS A 234 19.61 0.47 9.81
CA LYS A 234 19.92 1.58 8.91
C LYS A 234 20.02 1.13 7.45
N GLU A 235 20.71 0.02 7.22
CA GLU A 235 20.84 -0.57 5.89
C GLU A 235 19.48 -1.04 5.36
N LEU A 236 18.69 -1.78 6.13
CA LEU A 236 17.35 -2.22 5.73
C LEU A 236 16.42 -1.03 5.45
N TRP A 237 16.52 0.04 6.24
CA TRP A 237 15.70 1.24 6.05
C TRP A 237 15.96 1.91 4.69
N ARG A 238 17.22 1.94 4.20
CA ARG A 238 17.55 2.46 2.85
C ARG A 238 16.77 1.77 1.73
N HIS A 239 16.32 0.53 1.95
CA HIS A 239 15.58 -0.28 0.98
C HIS A 239 14.06 -0.29 1.19
N THR A 240 13.54 0.44 2.17
CA THR A 240 12.10 0.54 2.43
C THR A 240 11.34 1.20 1.29
N GLU A 241 10.04 0.94 1.20
CA GLU A 241 9.17 1.58 0.20
C GLU A 241 8.95 3.07 0.57
N GLN A 242 9.52 3.97 -0.23
CA GLN A 242 9.49 5.43 0.00
C GLN A 242 8.49 6.17 -0.90
N LYS A 243 8.02 5.54 -1.99
CA LYS A 243 7.13 6.18 -2.97
C LYS A 243 5.67 5.77 -2.74
N GLY A 244 5.48 4.49 -2.45
CA GLY A 244 4.21 3.80 -2.45
C GLY A 244 3.59 3.65 -3.84
N PHE A 245 2.53 2.85 -3.94
CA PHE A 245 1.88 2.47 -5.21
C PHE A 245 0.36 2.48 -5.07
N TYR A 246 -0.37 2.44 -6.20
CA TYR A 246 -1.84 2.53 -6.19
C TYR A 246 -2.42 1.12 -6.07
N THR A 247 -3.04 0.85 -4.92
CA THR A 247 -3.74 -0.38 -4.60
C THR A 247 -4.89 -0.02 -3.66
N LYS A 248 -6.10 -0.53 -3.90
CA LYS A 248 -7.30 -0.24 -3.11
C LYS A 248 -7.56 -1.40 -2.14
N LEU A 249 -8.04 -1.11 -0.94
CA LEU A 249 -8.57 -2.13 -0.04
C LEU A 249 -9.85 -2.70 -0.68
N LEU A 250 -10.06 -4.01 -0.57
CA LEU A 250 -11.36 -4.62 -0.89
C LEU A 250 -12.43 -4.05 0.04
N ASP A 251 -13.65 -3.90 -0.46
CA ASP A 251 -14.80 -3.52 0.37
C ASP A 251 -15.18 -4.66 1.33
N PRO A 252 -15.88 -4.39 2.45
CA PRO A 252 -16.17 -5.40 3.47
C PRO A 252 -16.92 -6.64 2.95
N ALA A 253 -17.79 -6.49 1.95
CA ALA A 253 -18.51 -7.61 1.36
C ALA A 253 -17.57 -8.48 0.50
N SER A 254 -16.77 -7.86 -0.38
CA SER A 254 -15.75 -8.57 -1.16
C SER A 254 -14.63 -9.17 -0.30
N ALA A 255 -14.31 -8.56 0.84
CA ALA A 255 -13.37 -9.11 1.82
C ALA A 255 -13.95 -10.35 2.51
N LEU A 256 -15.23 -10.30 2.94
CA LEU A 256 -15.94 -11.43 3.54
C LEU A 256 -16.07 -12.61 2.56
N LEU A 257 -16.47 -12.31 1.31
CA LEU A 257 -16.53 -13.28 0.22
C LEU A 257 -15.16 -13.90 -0.08
N ASN A 258 -14.07 -13.11 -0.06
CA ASN A 258 -12.71 -13.65 -0.19
C ASN A 258 -12.36 -14.60 0.97
N THR A 259 -12.67 -14.22 2.22
CA THR A 259 -12.42 -15.10 3.39
C THR A 259 -13.22 -16.39 3.38
N LEU A 260 -14.35 -16.43 2.67
CA LEU A 260 -15.16 -17.63 2.49
C LEU A 260 -14.79 -18.42 1.22
N ASP A 261 -13.73 -18.00 0.49
CA ASP A 261 -13.36 -18.51 -0.84
C ASP A 261 -14.49 -18.38 -1.91
N LEU A 262 -15.40 -17.42 -1.70
CA LEU A 262 -16.56 -17.13 -2.55
C LEU A 262 -16.39 -15.87 -3.41
N SER A 263 -15.19 -15.29 -3.49
CA SER A 263 -14.97 -14.04 -4.24
C SER A 263 -14.74 -14.30 -5.74
N GLU A 264 -15.82 -14.48 -6.47
CA GLU A 264 -15.94 -13.92 -7.81
C GLU A 264 -16.38 -12.46 -7.63
N ASP A 265 -15.64 -11.49 -8.18
CA ASP A 265 -15.89 -10.05 -8.01
C ASP A 265 -17.14 -9.58 -8.81
N PRO A 266 -18.28 -9.25 -8.15
CA PRO A 266 -19.50 -8.75 -8.80
C PRO A 266 -19.67 -7.23 -8.63
N GLY A 267 -18.63 -6.51 -8.16
CA GLY A 267 -18.75 -5.18 -7.54
C GLY A 267 -18.75 -3.95 -8.46
N ALA A 268 -19.08 -4.08 -9.76
CA ALA A 268 -19.27 -2.92 -10.64
C ALA A 268 -20.75 -2.51 -10.83
N SER A 269 -21.68 -3.20 -10.20
CA SER A 269 -23.11 -2.94 -10.32
C SER A 269 -23.74 -2.78 -8.93
N PHE A 270 -24.35 -1.62 -8.71
CA PHE A 270 -25.16 -1.20 -7.55
C PHE A 270 -24.44 -0.59 -6.35
N VAL A 271 -24.21 0.73 -6.41
CA VAL A 271 -24.50 1.60 -5.26
C VAL A 271 -25.14 2.90 -5.77
N GLU A 272 -26.47 2.90 -5.86
CA GLU A 272 -27.27 4.11 -5.74
C GLU A 272 -28.16 3.93 -4.49
N ASN A 273 -28.08 4.92 -3.60
CA ASN A 273 -28.94 5.17 -2.44
C ASN A 273 -28.80 4.22 -1.23
N LEU A 274 -28.15 4.71 -0.16
CA LEU A 274 -28.72 4.75 1.19
C LEU A 274 -27.91 5.67 2.11
N ARG A 275 -28.66 6.33 3.00
CA ARG A 275 -28.37 7.59 3.67
C ARG A 275 -27.35 7.46 4.81
N SER A 276 -26.56 8.51 4.96
CA SER A 276 -25.67 8.76 6.10
C SER A 276 -26.45 9.22 7.34
N GLY A 277 -26.42 8.39 8.38
CA GLY A 277 -26.64 8.69 9.81
C GLY A 277 -26.03 7.51 10.56
N ASP A 278 -25.14 7.62 11.53
CA ASP A 278 -25.07 8.60 12.60
C ASP A 278 -23.64 9.08 12.89
N SER A 279 -23.60 10.34 13.30
CA SER A 279 -22.48 11.02 13.94
C SER A 279 -22.21 10.48 15.35
N ALA A 280 -20.94 10.25 15.68
CA ALA A 280 -20.45 10.34 17.06
C ALA A 280 -19.21 11.26 17.12
N PRO A 281 -19.02 12.03 18.21
CA PRO A 281 -18.41 13.35 18.15
C PRO A 281 -16.94 13.37 18.58
N PHE A 282 -16.19 14.31 18.02
CA PHE A 282 -14.96 14.94 18.54
C PHE A 282 -13.77 14.03 18.94
N SER A 283 -12.69 14.11 18.16
CA SER A 283 -11.32 13.83 18.61
C SER A 283 -10.53 15.14 18.61
N PRO A 284 -10.05 15.66 19.76
CA PRO A 284 -9.31 16.91 19.81
C PRO A 284 -7.85 16.72 19.35
N GLU A 285 -7.34 17.73 18.65
CA GLU A 285 -5.96 17.89 18.19
C GLU A 285 -4.97 18.03 19.37
N PRO A 286 -3.72 17.56 19.25
CA PRO A 286 -2.67 17.90 20.21
C PRO A 286 -1.99 19.23 19.86
N LEU A 287 -1.91 20.12 20.86
CA LEU A 287 -1.06 21.32 20.85
C LEU A 287 0.34 20.96 21.40
N PRO A 288 1.43 21.56 20.87
CA PRO A 288 2.77 21.37 21.42
C PRO A 288 2.94 22.10 22.76
N LEU A 289 3.66 21.46 23.69
CA LEU A 289 4.04 22.04 24.98
C LEU A 289 4.81 23.35 24.81
N ARG A 290 4.46 24.37 25.60
CA ARG A 290 5.34 25.53 25.83
C ARG A 290 6.49 25.11 26.76
N VAL A 291 7.66 25.72 26.56
CA VAL A 291 8.79 25.58 27.50
C VAL A 291 8.33 26.01 28.90
N PRO A 292 8.63 25.24 29.96
CA PRO A 292 8.24 25.59 31.33
C PRO A 292 8.68 27.00 31.71
N ARG A 293 7.81 27.75 32.38
CA ARG A 293 8.13 29.10 32.84
C ARG A 293 9.09 29.04 34.03
N CYS A 294 10.15 29.84 34.00
CA CYS A 294 11.06 30.00 35.12
C CYS A 294 10.50 31.02 36.13
N GLY A 295 10.62 30.73 37.43
CA GLY A 295 10.24 31.62 38.53
C GLY A 295 8.91 31.29 39.22
N GLY A 296 8.83 31.59 40.52
CA GLY A 296 7.61 31.46 41.36
C GLY A 296 7.68 30.40 42.46
N GLY A 297 8.41 29.30 42.25
CA GLY A 297 8.75 28.34 43.31
C GLY A 297 7.59 27.72 44.09
N SER A 298 6.38 27.63 43.53
CA SER A 298 5.16 27.20 44.23
C SER A 298 4.72 25.79 43.86
N PHE A 299 4.09 25.06 44.79
CA PHE A 299 3.52 23.74 44.52
C PHE A 299 2.10 23.61 45.08
N LEU A 300 1.31 22.71 44.50
CA LEU A 300 -0.04 22.37 44.96
C LEU A 300 -0.25 20.85 44.94
N CYS A 301 -0.69 20.30 46.07
CA CYS A 301 -1.04 18.88 46.20
C CYS A 301 -2.54 18.73 46.43
N LEU A 302 -3.22 17.90 45.62
CA LEU A 302 -4.64 17.64 45.74
C LEU A 302 -4.93 16.13 45.92
N PHE A 303 -5.98 15.82 46.69
CA PHE A 303 -6.55 14.48 46.92
C PHE A 303 -5.74 13.50 47.79
N GLY A 304 -4.53 13.86 48.24
CA GLY A 304 -3.73 13.04 49.14
C GLY A 304 -3.73 13.56 50.57
N ASP A 305 -4.33 12.81 51.50
CA ASP A 305 -4.33 13.14 52.93
C ASP A 305 -3.06 12.62 53.63
N GLU A 306 -2.36 13.51 54.35
CA GLU A 306 -1.17 13.21 55.17
C GLU A 306 -0.01 12.49 54.46
N ASN A 307 0.41 13.04 53.33
CA ASN A 307 1.51 12.51 52.55
C ASN A 307 2.82 13.26 52.82
N ASN A 308 3.94 12.53 52.91
CA ASN A 308 5.29 13.11 53.05
C ASN A 308 5.71 14.01 51.86
N TRP A 309 4.89 14.05 50.79
CA TRP A 309 5.12 14.83 49.58
C TRP A 309 5.13 16.34 49.84
N ALA A 310 4.06 16.88 50.44
CA ALA A 310 3.93 18.32 50.69
C ALA A 310 5.02 18.81 51.67
N ALA A 311 5.23 18.06 52.76
CA ALA A 311 6.29 18.35 53.73
C ALA A 311 7.70 18.33 53.09
N ALA A 312 7.96 17.41 52.15
CA ALA A 312 9.23 17.38 51.42
C ALA A 312 9.40 18.58 50.47
N HIS A 313 8.35 18.99 49.77
CA HIS A 313 8.40 20.15 48.86
C HIS A 313 8.58 21.47 49.63
N ALA A 314 7.89 21.64 50.77
CA ALA A 314 8.10 22.77 51.66
C ALA A 314 9.54 22.83 52.22
N ARG A 315 10.10 21.69 52.66
CA ARG A 315 11.50 21.62 53.14
C ARG A 315 12.53 21.91 52.03
N ALA A 316 12.19 21.65 50.77
CA ALA A 316 13.05 21.99 49.63
C ALA A 316 12.99 23.49 49.25
N GLY A 317 12.25 24.31 50.02
CA GLY A 317 12.14 25.75 49.81
C GLY A 317 11.06 26.17 48.82
N LEU A 318 10.15 25.25 48.42
CA LEU A 318 9.00 25.57 47.59
C LEU A 318 7.84 26.09 48.44
N ARG A 319 7.10 27.05 47.90
CA ARG A 319 5.94 27.66 48.56
C ARG A 319 4.70 26.79 48.39
N ASP A 320 4.04 26.44 49.49
CA ASP A 320 2.80 25.66 49.46
C ASP A 320 1.59 26.55 49.15
N PHE A 321 1.00 26.36 47.97
CA PHE A 321 -0.16 27.12 47.51
C PHE A 321 -1.47 26.69 48.22
N GLY A 322 -1.49 25.49 48.82
CA GLY A 322 -2.60 25.01 49.63
C GLY A 322 -2.74 25.75 50.96
N LEU A 323 -1.63 26.21 51.53
CA LEU A 323 -1.63 27.05 52.74
C LEU A 323 -2.09 28.49 52.46
N GLU A 324 -1.81 29.04 51.28
CA GLU A 324 -2.28 30.37 50.86
C GLU A 324 -3.79 30.39 50.56
N ARG A 325 -4.36 29.24 50.20
CA ARG A 325 -5.79 29.06 49.90
C ARG A 325 -6.36 27.85 50.65
N PRO A 326 -6.72 28.01 51.94
CA PRO A 326 -7.14 26.90 52.79
C PRO A 326 -8.35 26.12 52.29
N HIS A 327 -9.21 26.71 51.45
CA HIS A 327 -10.34 26.00 50.84
C HIS A 327 -9.94 24.99 49.76
N LEU A 328 -8.68 25.01 49.31
CA LEU A 328 -8.13 24.03 48.38
C LEU A 328 -7.52 22.81 49.08
N GLN A 329 -7.42 22.79 50.42
CA GLN A 329 -6.91 21.65 51.22
C GLN A 329 -7.59 21.53 52.60
N PRO A 330 -8.19 20.37 52.96
CA PRO A 330 -8.26 19.12 52.19
C PRO A 330 -9.44 19.15 51.19
N LEU A 331 -9.13 18.90 49.91
CA LEU A 331 -10.13 18.77 48.85
C LEU A 331 -10.30 17.29 48.49
N THR A 332 -11.53 16.75 48.56
CA THR A 332 -11.81 15.36 48.18
C THR A 332 -11.90 15.19 46.66
N PHE A 333 -11.71 13.96 46.17
CA PHE A 333 -11.77 13.70 44.73
C PHE A 333 -13.16 14.00 44.13
N GLU A 334 -14.21 13.78 44.90
CA GLU A 334 -15.61 14.07 44.54
C GLU A 334 -15.87 15.57 44.36
N ALA A 335 -15.07 16.44 45.00
CA ALA A 335 -15.17 17.89 44.85
C ALA A 335 -14.90 18.34 43.40
N LEU A 336 -14.18 17.54 42.59
CA LEU A 336 -14.06 17.79 41.15
C LEU A 336 -15.42 17.71 40.42
N GLY A 337 -16.45 17.12 41.03
CA GLY A 337 -17.82 17.08 40.52
C GLY A 337 -18.54 18.42 40.64
N ASP A 338 -18.17 19.24 41.63
CA ASP A 338 -18.70 20.59 41.81
C ASP A 338 -18.21 21.54 40.71
N ARG A 339 -19.12 22.37 40.18
CA ARG A 339 -18.78 23.26 39.06
C ARG A 339 -17.95 24.45 39.51
N GLY A 340 -18.18 24.99 40.71
CA GLY A 340 -17.46 26.15 41.23
C GLY A 340 -16.00 25.80 41.51
N VAL A 341 -15.79 24.73 42.27
CA VAL A 341 -14.45 24.21 42.60
C VAL A 341 -13.66 23.86 41.32
N PHE A 342 -14.30 23.17 40.37
CA PHE A 342 -13.62 22.81 39.12
C PHE A 342 -13.25 24.03 38.27
N SER A 343 -14.11 25.06 38.22
CA SER A 343 -13.83 26.31 37.50
C SER A 343 -12.64 27.04 38.12
N GLU A 344 -12.61 27.17 39.45
CA GLU A 344 -11.50 27.82 40.16
C GLU A 344 -10.16 27.11 39.90
N LEU A 345 -10.15 25.77 39.94
CA LEU A 345 -8.95 24.99 39.62
C LEU A 345 -8.52 25.16 38.15
N CYS A 346 -9.46 25.28 37.21
CA CYS A 346 -9.14 25.54 35.81
C CYS A 346 -8.52 26.93 35.61
N GLU A 347 -9.08 27.96 36.27
CA GLU A 347 -8.53 29.32 36.25
C GLU A 347 -7.12 29.36 36.85
N LEU A 348 -6.91 28.67 37.97
CA LEU A 348 -5.60 28.56 38.60
C LEU A 348 -4.59 27.85 37.69
N ALA A 349 -4.97 26.73 37.06
CA ALA A 349 -4.13 26.01 36.11
C ALA A 349 -3.75 26.86 34.88
N LEU A 350 -4.72 27.63 34.35
CA LEU A 350 -4.50 28.54 33.21
C LEU A 350 -3.61 29.74 33.55
N SER A 351 -3.64 30.21 34.80
CA SER A 351 -2.81 31.33 35.24
C SER A 351 -1.30 31.03 35.18
N GLY A 352 -0.92 29.76 35.33
CA GLY A 352 0.46 29.33 35.46
C GLY A 352 1.12 29.80 36.77
N ALA A 353 0.33 30.18 37.79
CA ALA A 353 0.83 30.64 39.09
C ALA A 353 1.42 29.53 39.97
N VAL A 354 1.03 28.28 39.72
CA VAL A 354 1.53 27.09 40.43
C VAL A 354 2.57 26.41 39.54
N HIS A 355 3.81 26.32 40.02
CA HIS A 355 4.91 25.72 39.28
C HIS A 355 4.83 24.18 39.23
N ASP A 356 4.52 23.53 40.37
CA ASP A 356 4.44 22.07 40.47
C ASP A 356 3.09 21.59 41.01
N TRP A 357 2.35 20.85 40.17
CA TRP A 357 1.09 20.19 40.53
C TRP A 357 1.29 18.70 40.82
N HIS A 358 0.73 18.26 41.93
CA HIS A 358 0.64 16.85 42.29
C HIS A 358 -0.79 16.44 42.62
N PHE A 359 -1.23 15.33 42.05
CA PHE A 359 -2.55 14.76 42.28
C PHE A 359 -2.41 13.31 42.75
N ASP A 360 -3.11 12.97 43.84
CA ASP A 360 -3.12 11.63 44.43
C ASP A 360 -4.56 11.12 44.59
N PRO A 361 -5.28 10.85 43.50
CA PRO A 361 -6.69 10.47 43.58
C PRO A 361 -6.86 9.07 44.21
N PRO A 362 -7.97 8.82 44.92
CA PRO A 362 -8.24 7.54 45.55
C PRO A 362 -8.46 6.42 44.52
N LEU A 363 -8.17 5.18 44.92
CA LEU A 363 -8.33 3.99 44.07
C LEU A 363 -9.78 3.82 43.54
N ALA A 364 -10.78 4.19 44.35
CA ALA A 364 -12.21 4.20 44.01
C ALA A 364 -12.64 2.96 43.18
N SER A 365 -13.45 3.16 42.13
CA SER A 365 -13.84 2.09 41.19
C SER A 365 -12.74 1.63 40.21
N PHE A 366 -11.50 2.15 40.30
CA PHE A 366 -10.42 1.86 39.34
C PHE A 366 -9.56 0.65 39.72
N SER A 367 -9.92 -0.08 40.79
CA SER A 367 -9.29 -1.35 41.11
C SER A 367 -9.68 -2.43 40.11
N ALA A 368 -8.67 -3.09 39.50
CA ALA A 368 -8.89 -4.23 38.62
C ALA A 368 -9.57 -5.41 39.34
N SER A 369 -9.40 -5.54 40.67
CA SER A 369 -10.00 -6.62 41.46
C SER A 369 -11.48 -6.43 41.77
N SER A 370 -12.05 -5.24 41.52
CA SER A 370 -13.45 -4.94 41.82
C SER A 370 -14.44 -5.60 40.85
N GLY A 371 -13.98 -6.04 39.67
CA GLY A 371 -14.84 -6.57 38.59
C GLY A 371 -15.74 -5.54 37.91
N LEU A 372 -15.79 -4.29 38.39
CA LEU A 372 -16.62 -3.21 37.85
C LEU A 372 -16.08 -2.62 36.53
N ARG A 373 -14.80 -2.85 36.25
CA ARG A 373 -14.07 -2.38 35.07
C ARG A 373 -13.15 -3.50 34.58
N SER A 374 -12.83 -3.50 33.28
CA SER A 374 -11.86 -4.42 32.69
C SER A 374 -10.81 -3.65 31.89
N GLU A 375 -9.70 -4.30 31.54
CA GLU A 375 -8.69 -3.68 30.67
C GLU A 375 -9.24 -3.30 29.29
N ALA A 376 -10.20 -4.09 28.77
CA ALA A 376 -10.89 -3.81 27.51
C ALA A 376 -11.89 -2.65 27.63
N CYS A 377 -12.55 -2.51 28.78
CA CYS A 377 -13.54 -1.47 29.06
C CYS A 377 -13.16 -0.67 30.33
N PRO A 378 -12.07 0.12 30.31
CA PRO A 378 -11.59 0.82 31.51
C PRO A 378 -12.54 1.93 31.98
N ALA A 379 -13.44 2.40 31.10
CA ALA A 379 -14.46 3.40 31.42
C ALA A 379 -15.71 2.83 32.12
N GLY A 380 -15.81 1.50 32.24
CA GLY A 380 -17.03 0.79 32.66
C GLY A 380 -17.83 0.24 31.48
N LEU A 381 -18.67 -0.77 31.73
CA LEU A 381 -19.57 -1.37 30.74
C LEU A 381 -20.82 -0.50 30.50
N PRO A 382 -21.38 -0.47 29.28
CA PRO A 382 -22.66 0.19 29.02
C PRO A 382 -23.76 -0.41 29.91
N GLY A 383 -24.48 0.43 30.67
CA GLY A 383 -25.49 -0.03 31.65
C GLY A 383 -24.94 -0.41 33.04
N GLY A 384 -23.65 -0.16 33.32
CA GLY A 384 -23.05 -0.38 34.64
C GLY A 384 -23.52 0.57 35.75
N PRO A 385 -23.03 0.41 36.99
CA PRO A 385 -23.42 1.24 38.14
C PRO A 385 -23.16 2.73 37.92
N SER A 386 -24.06 3.59 38.38
CA SER A 386 -23.96 5.06 38.26
C SER A 386 -22.66 5.62 38.85
N GLU A 387 -22.16 5.01 39.92
CA GLU A 387 -20.89 5.33 40.58
C GLU A 387 -19.67 5.17 39.64
N VAL A 388 -19.66 4.17 38.77
CA VAL A 388 -18.59 3.94 37.80
C VAL A 388 -18.55 5.08 36.76
N PHE A 389 -19.72 5.54 36.32
CA PHE A 389 -19.84 6.69 35.41
C PHE A 389 -19.42 8.02 36.08
N PHE A 390 -19.79 8.20 37.35
CA PHE A 390 -19.39 9.35 38.14
C PHE A 390 -17.86 9.42 38.30
N HIS A 391 -17.22 8.33 38.76
CA HIS A 391 -15.77 8.24 38.87
C HIS A 391 -15.05 8.45 37.52
N THR A 392 -15.59 7.92 36.42
CA THR A 392 -15.05 8.18 35.06
C THR A 392 -15.13 9.66 34.69
N THR A 393 -16.18 10.37 35.13
CA THR A 393 -16.35 11.81 34.89
C THR A 393 -15.34 12.64 35.68
N LEU A 394 -15.12 12.32 36.96
CA LEU A 394 -14.09 12.96 37.79
C LEU A 394 -12.69 12.74 37.20
N ALA A 395 -12.38 11.51 36.77
CA ALA A 395 -11.11 11.18 36.13
C ALA A 395 -10.87 11.96 34.82
N ARG A 396 -11.92 12.21 34.02
CA ARG A 396 -11.84 13.07 32.83
C ARG A 396 -11.58 14.54 33.19
N ARG A 397 -12.21 15.05 34.25
CA ARG A 397 -11.99 16.40 34.78
C ARG A 397 -10.57 16.59 35.31
N LEU A 398 -10.04 15.61 36.06
CA LEU A 398 -8.64 15.57 36.47
C LEU A 398 -7.69 15.62 35.26
N CYS A 399 -7.95 14.78 34.25
CA CYS A 399 -7.16 14.78 33.02
C CYS A 399 -7.19 16.14 32.31
N PHE A 400 -8.34 16.81 32.30
CA PHE A 400 -8.49 18.14 31.71
C PHE A 400 -7.65 19.20 32.46
N LEU A 401 -7.68 19.20 33.80
CA LEU A 401 -6.83 20.08 34.62
C LEU A 401 -5.35 19.89 34.35
N LEU A 402 -4.90 18.62 34.23
CA LEU A 402 -3.52 18.30 33.87
C LEU A 402 -3.14 18.90 32.52
N CYS A 403 -4.00 18.76 31.51
CA CYS A 403 -3.76 19.35 30.19
C CYS A 403 -3.64 20.88 30.27
N LEU A 404 -4.47 21.56 31.07
CA LEU A 404 -4.40 23.01 31.25
C LEU A 404 -3.09 23.43 31.93
N ALA A 405 -2.74 22.81 33.05
CA ALA A 405 -1.54 23.12 33.82
C ALA A 405 -0.26 22.88 33.00
N VAL A 406 -0.22 21.77 32.26
CA VAL A 406 0.86 21.43 31.33
C VAL A 406 0.96 22.44 30.18
N SER A 407 -0.18 22.84 29.60
CA SER A 407 -0.22 23.84 28.52
C SER A 407 0.21 25.24 28.98
N ALA A 408 0.01 25.55 30.27
CA ALA A 408 0.48 26.78 30.91
C ALA A 408 1.99 26.76 31.24
N GLY A 409 2.67 25.62 31.07
CA GLY A 409 4.10 25.46 31.34
C GLY A 409 4.42 25.02 32.77
N SER A 410 3.47 24.40 33.48
CA SER A 410 3.67 23.86 34.83
C SER A 410 4.16 22.41 34.79
N PHE A 411 4.86 21.97 35.83
CA PHE A 411 5.12 20.55 36.06
C PHE A 411 3.89 19.89 36.68
N VAL A 412 3.54 18.70 36.21
CA VAL A 412 2.41 17.93 36.73
C VAL A 412 2.82 16.50 37.02
N SER A 413 2.15 15.90 38.01
CA SER A 413 2.26 14.48 38.30
C SER A 413 0.96 13.95 38.88
N VAL A 414 0.54 12.76 38.44
CA VAL A 414 -0.54 11.97 39.05
C VAL A 414 0.06 10.68 39.57
N ALA A 415 -0.11 10.38 40.85
CA ALA A 415 0.26 9.09 41.42
C ALA A 415 -0.95 8.16 41.45
N HIS A 416 -0.72 6.88 41.19
CA HIS A 416 -1.74 5.86 41.35
C HIS A 416 -1.11 4.47 41.45
N PRO A 417 -1.69 3.49 42.19
CA PRO A 417 -1.23 2.11 42.15
C PRO A 417 -1.09 1.57 40.71
N ALA A 418 0.04 0.92 40.40
CA ALA A 418 0.35 0.45 39.04
C ALA A 418 -0.66 -0.57 38.49
N ALA A 419 -1.29 -1.35 39.37
CA ALA A 419 -2.34 -2.30 39.02
C ALA A 419 -3.70 -1.67 38.67
N SER A 420 -3.81 -0.34 38.69
CA SER A 420 -5.08 0.34 38.43
C SER A 420 -5.39 0.54 36.95
N LEU A 421 -6.69 0.61 36.67
CA LEU A 421 -7.24 0.93 35.35
C LEU A 421 -7.36 2.44 35.07
N LEU A 422 -7.00 3.33 36.00
CA LEU A 422 -7.12 4.80 35.81
C LEU A 422 -6.34 5.28 34.57
N PHE A 423 -5.06 4.95 34.47
CA PHE A 423 -4.21 5.34 33.33
C PHE A 423 -4.52 4.56 32.04
N ARG A 424 -5.40 3.54 32.11
CA ARG A 424 -5.91 2.84 30.93
C ARG A 424 -7.02 3.61 30.24
N LEU A 425 -7.68 4.57 30.91
CA LEU A 425 -8.66 5.45 30.29
C LEU A 425 -8.05 6.25 29.14
N HIS A 426 -8.82 6.42 28.06
CA HIS A 426 -8.38 7.14 26.86
C HIS A 426 -7.86 8.55 27.14
N CYS A 427 -8.49 9.28 28.08
CA CYS A 427 -8.08 10.66 28.40
C CYS A 427 -6.62 10.74 28.90
N PHE A 428 -6.18 9.83 29.78
CA PHE A 428 -4.81 9.82 30.29
C PHE A 428 -3.78 9.30 29.27
N ARG A 429 -4.18 8.43 28.34
CA ARG A 429 -3.34 8.08 27.18
C ARG A 429 -3.03 9.30 26.30
N GLY A 430 -3.95 10.26 26.25
CA GLY A 430 -3.76 11.55 25.57
C GLY A 430 -2.65 12.40 26.19
N LEU A 431 -2.47 12.40 27.51
CA LEU A 431 -1.38 13.14 28.18
C LEU A 431 0.01 12.61 27.78
N VAL A 432 0.14 11.31 27.51
CA VAL A 432 1.38 10.73 26.97
C VAL A 432 1.71 11.30 25.59
N ALA A 433 0.69 11.52 24.76
CA ALA A 433 0.84 12.15 23.45
C ALA A 433 1.23 13.64 23.52
N VAL A 434 1.02 14.29 24.68
CA VAL A 434 1.41 15.69 24.96
C VAL A 434 2.77 15.73 25.71
N GLY A 435 3.51 14.61 25.78
CA GLY A 435 4.87 14.57 26.34
C GLY A 435 4.97 14.18 27.81
N ALA A 436 3.87 13.74 28.43
CA ALA A 436 3.93 13.09 29.74
C ALA A 436 4.50 11.66 29.61
N VAL A 437 5.24 11.21 30.61
CA VAL A 437 5.78 9.85 30.71
C VAL A 437 5.10 9.15 31.88
N LEU A 438 4.87 7.86 31.69
CA LEU A 438 4.46 6.96 32.77
C LEU A 438 5.73 6.33 33.38
N THR A 439 5.97 6.61 34.66
CA THR A 439 7.13 6.11 35.39
C THR A 439 6.64 5.29 36.58
N GLU A 440 7.08 4.04 36.66
CA GLU A 440 6.78 3.16 37.80
C GLU A 440 7.92 3.26 38.82
N VAL A 441 7.56 3.22 40.11
CA VAL A 441 8.51 3.29 41.22
C VAL A 441 8.17 2.22 42.24
N SER A 442 9.13 1.37 42.55
CA SER A 442 8.99 0.30 43.53
C SER A 442 9.36 0.80 44.92
N ALA A 443 8.49 0.57 45.91
CA ALA A 443 8.72 0.98 47.29
C ALA A 443 9.98 0.34 47.89
N CYS A 444 10.31 -0.91 47.50
CA CYS A 444 11.48 -1.61 48.02
C CYS A 444 12.82 -1.03 47.55
N ALA A 445 12.86 -0.33 46.41
CA ALA A 445 14.05 0.39 45.95
C ALA A 445 14.46 1.53 46.88
N PHE A 446 13.56 1.95 47.78
CA PHE A 446 13.80 2.97 48.81
C PHE A 446 13.82 2.38 50.22
N GLY A 447 13.95 1.06 50.38
CA GLY A 447 14.12 0.41 51.68
C GLY A 447 12.85 -0.05 52.38
N SER A 448 11.66 0.11 51.74
CA SER A 448 10.42 -0.45 52.27
C SER A 448 10.37 -1.98 52.09
N PRO A 449 9.84 -2.74 53.05
CA PRO A 449 9.60 -4.17 52.87
C PRO A 449 8.35 -4.46 52.03
N SER A 450 7.59 -3.43 51.62
CA SER A 450 6.44 -3.62 50.72
C SER A 450 6.88 -3.77 49.27
N GLY A 451 6.31 -4.73 48.56
CA GLY A 451 6.50 -4.91 47.11
C GLY A 451 5.63 -3.98 46.26
N LEU A 452 5.08 -2.91 46.84
CA LEU A 452 4.14 -2.02 46.16
C LEU A 452 4.83 -1.27 45.02
N LEU A 453 4.10 -1.15 43.91
CA LEU A 453 4.51 -0.44 42.72
C LEU A 453 3.53 0.70 42.48
N THR A 454 4.05 1.92 42.51
CA THR A 454 3.26 3.13 42.24
C THR A 454 3.62 3.66 40.86
N ALA A 455 2.62 3.88 40.03
CA ALA A 455 2.77 4.48 38.72
C ALA A 455 2.53 6.00 38.82
N PHE A 456 3.41 6.76 38.18
CA PHE A 456 3.33 8.22 38.08
C PHE A 456 3.16 8.61 36.62
N LEU A 457 2.11 9.35 36.29
CA LEU A 457 1.98 10.02 35.00
C LEU A 457 2.41 11.49 35.16
N HIS A 458 3.50 11.90 34.51
CA HIS A 458 4.11 13.21 34.77
C HIS A 458 4.90 13.77 33.59
N ASN A 459 5.23 15.07 33.61
CA ASN A 459 6.17 15.72 32.68
C ASN A 459 7.51 16.11 33.35
N LYS A 460 7.80 15.52 34.52
CA LYS A 460 8.99 15.78 35.36
C LYS A 460 10.23 14.92 34.98
N PRO A 461 11.30 15.49 34.40
CA PRO A 461 12.48 14.72 33.93
C PRO A 461 13.25 13.99 35.04
N TRP A 462 13.34 14.59 36.22
CA TRP A 462 14.01 13.99 37.38
C TRP A 462 13.23 12.78 37.94
N LEU A 463 11.89 12.82 37.87
CA LEU A 463 11.06 11.69 38.29
C LEU A 463 11.24 10.50 37.35
N HIS A 464 11.41 10.75 36.05
CA HIS A 464 11.73 9.70 35.08
C HIS A 464 13.07 9.03 35.39
N GLN A 465 14.13 9.82 35.65
CA GLN A 465 15.44 9.30 36.04
C GLN A 465 15.37 8.44 37.31
N LEU A 466 14.57 8.86 38.30
CA LEU A 466 14.36 8.08 39.52
C LEU A 466 13.71 6.72 39.23
N GLY A 467 12.71 6.66 38.37
CA GLY A 467 12.10 5.38 37.99
C GLY A 467 12.97 4.49 37.09
N CYS A 468 13.89 5.05 36.30
CA CYS A 468 14.87 4.21 35.58
C CYS A 468 15.75 3.39 36.55
N VAL A 469 16.06 3.94 37.73
CA VAL A 469 16.88 3.29 38.76
C VAL A 469 16.02 2.46 39.71
N ALA A 470 14.79 2.93 40.02
CA ALA A 470 13.94 2.38 41.07
C ALA A 470 12.62 1.73 40.56
N GLY A 471 12.49 1.52 39.24
CA GLY A 471 11.24 1.05 38.62
C GLY A 471 11.04 -0.46 38.63
N ARG A 472 12.01 -1.22 39.12
CA ARG A 472 11.90 -2.68 39.31
C ARG A 472 12.40 -3.08 40.68
N CYS A 473 11.86 -4.17 41.20
CA CYS A 473 12.37 -4.79 42.41
C CYS A 473 13.80 -5.27 42.19
N THR A 474 14.73 -4.84 43.05
CA THR A 474 16.13 -5.28 43.06
C THR A 474 16.43 -6.25 44.21
N CYS A 475 15.40 -6.71 44.94
CA CYS A 475 15.57 -7.63 46.06
C CYS A 475 15.98 -9.03 45.57
N PRO A 476 16.84 -9.76 46.30
CA PRO A 476 17.30 -11.11 45.93
C PRO A 476 16.17 -12.15 45.84
N SER A 477 15.06 -11.95 46.55
CA SER A 477 13.90 -12.86 46.55
C SER A 477 12.62 -12.12 46.89
N ALA A 478 11.52 -12.52 46.25
CA ALA A 478 10.17 -12.02 46.54
C ALA A 478 9.67 -12.40 47.95
N ALA A 479 10.24 -13.43 48.58
CA ALA A 479 9.90 -13.86 49.95
C ALA A 479 10.31 -12.83 51.02
N LEU A 480 11.15 -11.86 50.67
CA LEU A 480 11.55 -10.76 51.56
C LEU A 480 10.46 -9.69 51.68
N HIS A 481 9.49 -9.65 50.76
CA HIS A 481 8.41 -8.67 50.79
C HIS A 481 7.30 -9.06 51.76
N VAL A 482 6.76 -8.06 52.47
CA VAL A 482 5.55 -8.20 53.27
C VAL A 482 4.35 -7.88 52.37
N PRO A 483 3.38 -8.81 52.21
CA PRO A 483 2.19 -8.54 51.43
C PRO A 483 1.35 -7.44 52.12
N PRO A 484 0.89 -6.40 51.39
CA PRO A 484 0.15 -5.29 51.95
C PRO A 484 -1.34 -5.66 52.11
N VAL A 485 -1.63 -6.64 52.97
CA VAL A 485 -2.98 -7.17 53.21
C VAL A 485 -3.27 -7.22 54.71
N GLY A 486 -4.50 -6.88 55.09
CA GLY A 486 -4.96 -6.91 56.48
C GLY A 486 -4.53 -5.69 57.31
N SER A 487 -4.59 -5.85 58.63
CA SER A 487 -4.18 -4.84 59.62
C SER A 487 -2.96 -5.29 60.41
N PHE A 488 -2.17 -4.34 60.91
CA PHE A 488 -1.01 -4.64 61.74
C PHE A 488 -1.42 -5.31 63.06
N THR A 489 -0.94 -6.54 63.28
CA THR A 489 -0.91 -7.17 64.60
C THR A 489 0.43 -6.84 65.26
N ARG A 490 0.58 -7.07 66.56
CA ARG A 490 1.88 -6.84 67.24
C ARG A 490 3.04 -7.56 66.54
N ALA A 491 2.81 -8.81 66.14
CA ALA A 491 3.81 -9.63 65.45
C ALA A 491 4.09 -9.16 64.01
N SER A 492 3.07 -8.77 63.23
CA SER A 492 3.29 -8.29 61.86
C SER A 492 3.89 -6.88 61.82
N LEU A 493 3.62 -6.06 62.84
CA LEU A 493 4.24 -4.76 63.05
C LEU A 493 5.73 -4.90 63.30
N ASP A 494 6.15 -5.70 64.29
CA ASP A 494 7.58 -5.91 64.60
C ASP A 494 8.35 -6.52 63.41
N ALA A 495 7.71 -7.44 62.68
CA ALA A 495 8.25 -8.04 61.46
C ALA A 495 8.36 -7.03 60.30
N PHE A 496 7.44 -6.07 60.19
CA PHE A 496 7.50 -5.01 59.18
C PHE A 496 8.60 -4.00 59.52
N CYS A 497 8.66 -3.56 60.79
CA CYS A 497 9.63 -2.57 61.27
C CYS A 497 11.07 -3.07 61.13
N SER A 498 11.34 -4.31 61.53
CA SER A 498 12.67 -4.94 61.43
C SER A 498 13.19 -5.12 60.00
N ARG A 499 12.31 -5.05 58.99
CA ARG A 499 12.68 -5.19 57.56
C ARG A 499 12.83 -3.86 56.84
N CYS A 500 12.43 -2.74 57.46
CA CYS A 500 12.62 -1.40 56.91
C CYS A 500 14.10 -0.99 56.98
N ARG A 501 14.60 -0.30 55.94
CA ARG A 501 15.99 0.17 55.87
C ARG A 501 16.06 1.67 55.55
N PRO A 502 16.68 2.51 56.39
CA PRO A 502 17.37 2.15 57.64
C PRO A 502 16.42 1.81 58.80
N ASP A 503 15.28 2.48 58.92
CA ASP A 503 14.22 2.22 59.89
C ASP A 503 12.87 2.79 59.39
N VAL A 504 11.79 2.52 60.11
CA VAL A 504 10.43 2.93 59.71
C VAL A 504 10.25 4.44 59.74
N ALA A 505 10.76 5.13 60.77
CA ALA A 505 10.61 6.57 60.94
C ALA A 505 11.32 7.33 59.82
N ALA A 506 12.51 6.91 59.42
CA ALA A 506 13.27 7.48 58.31
C ALA A 506 12.61 7.27 56.94
N LEU A 507 11.78 6.22 56.81
CA LEU A 507 11.08 5.89 55.57
C LEU A 507 9.69 6.52 55.47
N PHE A 508 8.87 6.35 56.49
CA PHE A 508 7.45 6.72 56.48
C PHE A 508 7.14 8.01 57.27
N GLY A 509 8.10 8.51 58.07
CA GLY A 509 7.95 9.70 58.90
C GLY A 509 7.23 9.48 60.22
N ARG A 510 6.67 8.28 60.43
CA ARG A 510 6.05 7.82 61.68
C ARG A 510 6.01 6.29 61.74
N ASP A 511 5.79 5.76 62.93
CA ASP A 511 5.54 4.34 63.13
C ASP A 511 4.08 3.94 62.82
N PRO A 512 3.83 2.70 62.35
CA PRO A 512 2.49 2.14 62.19
C PRO A 512 1.85 1.81 63.55
N SER A 513 0.53 1.86 63.63
CA SER A 513 -0.23 1.48 64.84
C SER A 513 -0.80 0.07 64.74
N VAL A 514 -0.92 -0.65 65.88
CA VAL A 514 -1.63 -1.94 65.92
C VAL A 514 -3.11 -1.70 65.55
N GLY A 515 -3.64 -2.49 64.61
CA GLY A 515 -4.99 -2.34 64.05
C GLY A 515 -5.06 -1.49 62.77
N GLU A 516 -4.02 -0.72 62.46
CA GLU A 516 -3.94 0.09 61.24
C GLU A 516 -3.83 -0.80 59.99
N SER A 517 -4.46 -0.40 58.88
CA SER A 517 -4.37 -1.12 57.60
C SER A 517 -2.95 -1.06 57.04
N VAL A 518 -2.38 -2.23 56.72
CA VAL A 518 -1.03 -2.35 56.14
C VAL A 518 -0.97 -1.65 54.78
N LEU A 519 -2.01 -1.79 53.96
CA LEU A 519 -2.08 -1.16 52.64
C LEU A 519 -2.13 0.36 52.74
N SER A 520 -3.00 0.90 53.60
CA SER A 520 -3.14 2.36 53.81
C SER A 520 -1.82 2.98 54.30
N PHE A 521 -1.16 2.33 55.26
CA PHE A 521 0.15 2.78 55.77
C PHE A 521 1.23 2.76 54.66
N CYS A 522 1.29 1.68 53.87
CA CYS A 522 2.31 1.51 52.83
C CYS A 522 2.06 2.37 51.58
N GLN A 523 0.87 2.97 51.42
CA GLN A 523 0.55 3.88 50.32
C GLN A 523 1.18 5.27 50.50
N ARG A 524 1.63 5.62 51.71
CA ARG A 524 2.36 6.86 51.97
C ARG A 524 3.64 6.94 51.14
N PHE A 525 3.90 8.10 50.54
CA PHE A 525 5.17 8.32 49.85
C PHE A 525 6.35 8.25 50.83
N LEU A 526 7.35 7.45 50.48
CA LEU A 526 8.56 7.30 51.30
C LEU A 526 9.35 8.62 51.32
N LEU A 527 9.80 9.05 52.49
CA LEU A 527 10.56 10.29 52.71
C LEU A 527 11.77 10.42 51.78
N PRO A 528 12.61 9.39 51.56
CA PRO A 528 13.74 9.49 50.64
C PRO A 528 13.31 9.72 49.18
N PHE A 529 12.20 9.13 48.77
CA PHE A 529 11.63 9.33 47.43
C PHE A 529 11.06 10.74 47.29
N ALA A 530 10.16 11.14 48.20
CA ALA A 530 9.53 12.46 48.19
C ALA A 530 10.57 13.59 48.23
N SER A 531 11.65 13.44 49.01
CA SER A 531 12.73 14.43 49.11
C SER A 531 13.53 14.58 47.81
N ARG A 532 13.79 13.47 47.10
CA ARG A 532 14.46 13.52 45.78
C ARG A 532 13.59 14.16 44.71
N VAL A 533 12.28 13.89 44.72
CA VAL A 533 11.34 14.54 43.80
C VAL A 533 11.23 16.04 44.08
N ALA A 534 11.12 16.42 45.36
CA ALA A 534 11.10 17.82 45.80
C ALA A 534 12.38 18.58 45.40
N SER A 535 13.55 17.96 45.57
CA SER A 535 14.84 18.55 45.17
C SER A 535 14.91 18.81 43.67
N GLY A 536 14.39 17.89 42.85
CA GLY A 536 14.30 18.10 41.39
C GLY A 536 13.35 19.23 41.01
N SER A 537 12.23 19.38 41.71
CA SER A 537 11.28 20.47 41.51
C SER A 537 11.86 21.84 41.92
N ALA A 538 12.57 21.89 43.05
CA ALA A 538 13.28 23.09 43.50
C ALA A 538 14.40 23.51 42.54
N LEU A 539 15.17 22.54 42.01
CA LEU A 539 16.18 22.81 40.99
C LEU A 539 15.54 23.35 39.70
N ALA A 540 14.41 22.78 39.28
CA ALA A 540 13.68 23.23 38.10
C ALA A 540 13.22 24.68 38.20
N CYS A 541 12.87 25.15 39.40
CA CYS A 541 12.50 26.55 39.65
C CYS A 541 13.63 27.55 39.32
N THR A 542 14.88 27.11 39.38
CA THR A 542 16.07 27.92 39.05
C THR A 542 16.34 28.02 37.55
N GLY A 543 15.54 27.34 36.71
CA GLY A 543 15.75 27.24 35.26
C GLY A 543 16.71 26.12 34.85
N VAL A 544 17.27 25.38 35.80
CA VAL A 544 18.12 24.20 35.55
C VAL A 544 17.24 22.95 35.51
N THR A 545 16.91 22.49 34.30
CA THR A 545 16.14 21.25 34.10
C THR A 545 16.82 20.36 33.08
N SER A 546 16.95 19.06 33.37
CA SER A 546 17.22 18.08 32.32
C SER A 546 16.05 18.06 31.34
N VAL A 547 16.32 17.85 30.06
CA VAL A 547 15.25 17.72 29.07
C VAL A 547 14.52 16.41 29.37
N MET A 548 13.19 16.44 29.44
CA MET A 548 12.40 15.21 29.40
C MET A 548 12.86 14.43 28.18
N PRO A 549 13.09 13.10 28.23
CA PRO A 549 13.39 12.38 27.01
C PRO A 549 12.19 12.56 26.07
N ALA A 550 12.33 13.49 25.13
CA ALA A 550 11.47 13.55 23.98
C ALA A 550 11.61 12.18 23.33
N SER A 551 10.49 11.62 22.87
CA SER A 551 10.54 10.51 21.93
C SER A 551 11.64 10.83 20.92
N ALA A 552 12.73 10.06 20.94
CA ALA A 552 13.82 10.28 20.02
C ALA A 552 13.22 10.26 18.61
N PHE A 553 13.73 11.12 17.72
CA PHE A 553 13.38 11.03 16.32
C PHE A 553 13.89 9.67 15.83
N LEU A 554 12.98 8.71 15.64
CA LEU A 554 13.33 7.31 15.37
C LEU A 554 12.97 6.93 13.96
N THR A 555 13.92 6.28 13.29
CA THR A 555 13.74 5.70 11.98
C THR A 555 13.39 4.23 12.10
N LEU A 556 12.11 3.88 11.91
CA LEU A 556 11.58 2.54 12.18
C LEU A 556 11.52 1.70 10.91
N VAL A 557 11.85 0.40 11.01
CA VAL A 557 11.64 -0.57 9.92
C VAL A 557 10.57 -1.58 10.32
N GLY A 558 9.51 -1.66 9.53
CA GLY A 558 8.41 -2.60 9.70
C GLY A 558 8.28 -3.57 8.52
N LEU A 559 8.19 -4.87 8.81
CA LEU A 559 7.78 -5.89 7.85
C LEU A 559 6.25 -5.93 7.79
N ILE A 560 5.70 -5.77 6.58
CA ILE A 560 4.27 -5.66 6.33
C ILE A 560 3.89 -6.66 5.24
N ASP A 561 2.88 -7.47 5.49
CA ASP A 561 2.36 -8.46 4.52
C ASP A 561 1.26 -7.93 3.59
N SER A 562 0.62 -6.82 3.96
CA SER A 562 -0.27 -6.10 3.06
C SER A 562 0.49 -5.11 2.17
N ARG A 563 0.59 -5.44 0.88
CA ARG A 563 1.03 -4.48 -0.16
C ARG A 563 0.17 -3.23 -0.17
N VAL A 564 -1.14 -3.34 0.09
CA VAL A 564 -2.07 -2.19 0.08
C VAL A 564 -1.71 -1.20 1.19
N LEU A 565 -1.47 -1.71 2.40
CA LEU A 565 -1.05 -0.91 3.54
C LEU A 565 0.33 -0.29 3.28
N LEU A 566 1.30 -1.10 2.85
CA LEU A 566 2.66 -0.64 2.52
C LEU A 566 2.63 0.52 1.52
N GLY A 567 1.91 0.36 0.42
CA GLY A 567 1.78 1.39 -0.62
C GLY A 567 1.06 2.65 -0.15
N SER A 568 0.05 2.51 0.71
CA SER A 568 -0.71 3.64 1.26
C SER A 568 0.07 4.41 2.34
N ALA A 569 0.77 3.69 3.22
CA ALA A 569 1.58 4.26 4.29
C ALA A 569 2.78 5.04 3.72
N ALA A 570 3.50 4.48 2.73
CA ALA A 570 4.60 5.17 2.06
C ALA A 570 4.18 6.45 1.32
N LYS A 571 2.96 6.47 0.77
CA LYS A 571 2.35 7.69 0.20
C LYS A 571 1.86 8.67 1.26
N GLY A 572 1.60 8.17 2.46
CA GLY A 572 0.89 8.88 3.52
C GLY A 572 -0.60 9.08 3.24
N ARG A 573 -1.21 8.43 2.24
CA ARG A 573 -2.65 8.54 1.95
C ARG A 573 -3.18 7.34 1.17
N SER A 574 -4.49 7.09 1.26
CA SER A 574 -5.17 6.03 0.51
C SER A 574 -6.42 6.53 -0.19
N ALA A 575 -6.79 5.88 -1.30
CA ALA A 575 -8.10 6.06 -1.92
C ALA A 575 -9.21 5.28 -1.18
N SER A 576 -8.84 4.35 -0.29
CA SER A 576 -9.79 3.69 0.60
C SER A 576 -10.04 4.57 1.84
N PRO A 577 -11.29 5.01 2.09
CA PRO A 577 -11.62 5.81 3.26
C PRO A 577 -11.28 5.15 4.59
N ALA A 578 -11.44 3.81 4.69
CA ALA A 578 -11.11 3.05 5.90
C ALA A 578 -9.61 3.11 6.22
N LEU A 579 -8.75 2.85 5.23
CA LEU A 579 -7.30 2.96 5.39
C LEU A 579 -6.87 4.41 5.63
N CYS A 580 -7.45 5.38 4.93
CA CYS A 580 -7.12 6.78 5.12
C CYS A 580 -7.48 7.27 6.53
N ARG A 581 -8.59 6.78 7.11
CA ARG A 581 -8.96 7.04 8.51
C ARG A 581 -7.89 6.56 9.49
N VAL A 582 -7.35 5.35 9.29
CA VAL A 582 -6.26 4.81 10.12
C VAL A 582 -4.96 5.58 9.92
N LEU A 583 -4.63 5.95 8.67
CA LEU A 583 -3.47 6.78 8.40
C LEU A 583 -3.59 8.16 9.08
N ARG A 584 -4.76 8.80 9.00
CA ARG A 584 -5.05 10.07 9.69
C ARG A 584 -4.86 9.95 11.20
N SER A 585 -5.37 8.89 11.82
CA SER A 585 -5.19 8.69 13.27
C SER A 585 -3.74 8.41 13.65
N SER A 586 -2.90 7.94 12.72
CA SER A 586 -1.46 7.74 12.97
C SER A 586 -0.63 9.03 12.89
N VAL A 587 -1.09 10.06 12.17
CA VAL A 587 -0.32 11.30 11.91
C VAL A 587 0.18 11.97 13.20
N PRO A 588 -0.63 12.15 14.26
CA PRO A 588 -0.16 12.79 15.50
C PRO A 588 0.98 12.02 16.17
N TYR A 589 0.93 10.69 16.16
CA TYR A 589 2.01 9.86 16.71
C TYR A 589 3.26 9.96 15.85
N VAL A 590 3.10 9.89 14.52
CA VAL A 590 4.24 9.92 13.60
C VAL A 590 4.93 11.29 13.61
N LEU A 591 4.19 12.39 13.55
CA LEU A 591 4.76 13.73 13.56
C LEU A 591 5.16 14.19 14.97
N GLY A 592 4.25 14.04 15.94
CA GLY A 592 4.45 14.50 17.31
C GLY A 592 5.53 13.73 18.06
N SER A 593 5.73 12.44 17.74
CA SER A 593 6.81 11.64 18.30
C SER A 593 8.05 11.54 17.40
N GLY A 594 8.11 12.30 16.31
CA GLY A 594 9.30 12.35 15.47
C GLY A 594 9.64 11.06 14.72
N LEU A 595 8.66 10.20 14.43
CA LEU A 595 8.90 8.87 13.83
C LEU A 595 9.03 8.93 12.30
N TYR A 596 9.92 8.11 11.74
CA TYR A 596 10.12 7.92 10.29
C TYR A 596 9.86 6.45 9.93
N PRO A 597 8.58 6.03 9.79
CA PRO A 597 8.25 4.64 9.48
C PRO A 597 8.64 4.29 8.04
N GLY A 598 9.45 3.24 7.87
CA GLY A 598 9.78 2.62 6.60
C GLY A 598 9.26 1.18 6.56
N GLY A 599 8.57 0.82 5.48
CA GLY A 599 8.00 -0.52 5.32
C GLY A 599 8.76 -1.39 4.32
N LEU A 600 8.88 -2.68 4.63
CA LEU A 600 9.33 -3.73 3.71
C LEU A 600 8.25 -4.80 3.58
N HIS A 601 8.06 -5.32 2.38
CA HIS A 601 7.07 -6.38 2.16
C HIS A 601 7.58 -7.74 2.65
N VAL A 602 6.76 -8.47 3.40
CA VAL A 602 6.96 -9.88 3.74
C VAL A 602 5.75 -10.69 3.28
N TYR A 603 5.89 -11.95 2.90
CA TYR A 603 4.71 -12.77 2.60
C TYR A 603 4.01 -13.18 3.90
N SER A 604 2.68 -13.24 3.94
CA SER A 604 1.90 -13.65 5.13
C SER A 604 2.40 -14.97 5.75
N SER A 605 2.63 -15.99 4.92
CA SER A 605 3.20 -17.28 5.36
C SER A 605 4.62 -17.22 5.94
N ARG A 606 5.32 -16.09 5.73
CA ARG A 606 6.66 -15.80 6.27
C ARG A 606 6.61 -14.75 7.38
N ASN A 607 5.46 -14.15 7.64
CA ASN A 607 5.26 -13.13 8.64
C ASN A 607 5.03 -13.80 10.01
N ARG A 608 5.93 -13.59 10.95
CA ARG A 608 5.79 -14.17 12.30
C ARG A 608 4.64 -13.57 13.09
N ALA A 609 4.21 -12.35 12.75
CA ALA A 609 3.06 -11.71 13.38
C ALA A 609 1.71 -12.34 12.98
N ASP A 610 1.66 -13.10 11.87
CA ASP A 610 0.45 -13.70 11.28
C ASP A 610 0.12 -15.10 11.83
N GLY A 611 0.92 -15.62 12.78
CA GLY A 611 0.67 -16.93 13.40
C GLY A 611 -0.60 -16.94 14.28
N PRO A 612 -1.20 -18.12 14.57
CA PRO A 612 -2.49 -18.25 15.26
C PRO A 612 -2.49 -17.88 16.76
N SER A 613 -1.52 -17.08 17.23
CA SER A 613 -1.18 -16.92 18.63
C SER A 613 -1.48 -15.49 19.13
N ARG A 614 -2.72 -15.01 18.94
CA ARG A 614 -3.16 -13.75 19.59
C ARG A 614 -3.08 -13.94 21.11
N GLY A 615 -2.33 -13.08 21.80
CA GLY A 615 -2.13 -13.18 23.25
C GLY A 615 -1.05 -14.16 23.73
N HIS A 616 -0.28 -14.76 22.81
CA HIS A 616 0.83 -15.66 23.12
C HIS A 616 2.15 -15.16 22.51
N PRO A 617 3.31 -15.50 23.10
CA PRO A 617 4.60 -15.14 22.52
C PRO A 617 4.79 -15.80 21.13
N PRO A 618 5.46 -15.11 20.19
CA PRO A 618 5.72 -15.66 18.86
C PRO A 618 6.62 -16.90 18.96
N ALA A 619 6.40 -17.87 18.06
CA ALA A 619 7.22 -19.09 17.98
C ALA A 619 8.71 -18.77 17.74
N PRO A 620 9.64 -19.59 18.25
CA PRO A 620 11.08 -19.37 18.08
C PRO A 620 11.50 -19.37 16.60
N ALA A 621 12.74 -18.94 16.33
CA ALA A 621 13.30 -18.91 14.98
C ALA A 621 13.22 -20.30 14.32
N SER A 622 12.65 -20.37 13.11
CA SER A 622 12.53 -21.63 12.36
C SER A 622 13.79 -22.02 11.60
N LYS A 623 14.74 -21.09 11.46
CA LYS A 623 15.99 -21.24 10.72
C LYS A 623 17.10 -20.39 11.34
N PRO A 624 18.37 -20.79 11.20
CA PRO A 624 19.50 -19.93 11.52
C PRO A 624 19.54 -18.71 10.58
N TRP A 625 20.35 -17.72 10.94
CA TRP A 625 20.57 -16.56 10.09
C TRP A 625 21.18 -16.98 8.74
N PRO A 626 20.71 -16.38 7.64
CA PRO A 626 21.33 -16.62 6.34
C PRO A 626 22.69 -15.92 6.28
N VAL A 627 23.63 -16.49 5.54
CA VAL A 627 25.02 -15.99 5.49
C VAL A 627 25.12 -14.52 5.04
N TRP A 628 24.20 -14.05 4.19
CA TRP A 628 24.18 -12.63 3.80
C TRP A 628 23.89 -11.70 4.98
N LEU A 629 23.09 -12.16 5.96
CA LEU A 629 22.76 -11.39 7.16
C LEU A 629 23.94 -11.41 8.14
N ASP A 630 24.61 -12.55 8.31
CA ASP A 630 25.83 -12.64 9.13
C ASP A 630 26.93 -11.72 8.58
N ASN A 631 27.13 -11.72 7.25
CA ASN A 631 28.07 -10.82 6.59
C ASN A 631 27.68 -9.34 6.79
N LEU A 632 26.39 -9.02 6.66
CA LEU A 632 25.89 -7.67 6.87
C LEU A 632 26.08 -7.19 8.31
N VAL A 633 25.83 -8.05 9.30
CA VAL A 633 26.09 -7.79 10.72
C VAL A 633 27.58 -7.52 10.96
N SER A 634 28.45 -8.24 10.25
CA SER A 634 29.90 -8.05 10.30
C SER A 634 30.40 -6.84 9.49
N GLY A 635 29.52 -6.10 8.81
CA GLY A 635 29.86 -4.93 7.99
C GLY A 635 30.21 -5.22 6.52
N ASP A 636 30.06 -6.46 6.04
CA ASP A 636 30.23 -6.80 4.62
C ASP A 636 28.90 -6.80 3.87
N PHE A 637 28.72 -5.77 3.03
CA PHE A 637 27.48 -5.53 2.28
C PHE A 637 27.37 -6.33 0.97
N ARG A 638 28.46 -6.95 0.47
CA ARG A 638 28.52 -7.49 -0.90
C ARG A 638 27.43 -8.52 -1.18
N ARG A 639 27.24 -9.48 -0.27
CA ARG A 639 26.23 -10.54 -0.46
C ARG A 639 24.82 -10.01 -0.33
N PHE A 640 24.58 -9.05 0.57
CA PHE A 640 23.29 -8.39 0.68
C PHE A 640 22.96 -7.62 -0.60
N ASP A 641 23.92 -6.88 -1.16
CA ASP A 641 23.78 -6.16 -2.43
C ASP A 641 23.43 -7.11 -3.59
N LEU A 642 24.06 -8.30 -3.63
CA LEU A 642 23.71 -9.34 -4.61
C LEU A 642 22.29 -9.87 -4.41
N VAL A 643 21.85 -10.08 -3.17
CA VAL A 643 20.46 -10.48 -2.87
C VAL A 643 19.48 -9.41 -3.36
N CYS A 644 19.74 -8.13 -3.04
CA CYS A 644 18.92 -7.02 -3.52
C CYS A 644 18.92 -6.93 -5.05
N ALA A 645 20.08 -7.05 -5.71
CA ALA A 645 20.17 -7.04 -7.18
C ALA A 645 19.43 -8.22 -7.81
N SER A 646 19.47 -9.40 -7.19
CA SER A 646 18.76 -10.59 -7.68
C SER A 646 17.24 -10.40 -7.71
N SER A 647 16.69 -9.57 -6.81
CA SER A 647 15.25 -9.25 -6.78
C SER A 647 14.75 -8.51 -8.03
N ALA A 648 15.65 -7.82 -8.75
CA ALA A 648 15.34 -7.15 -10.01
C ALA A 648 15.16 -8.14 -11.18
N VAL A 649 15.52 -9.42 -11.00
CA VAL A 649 15.46 -10.45 -12.05
C VAL A 649 14.24 -11.35 -11.83
N PRO A 650 13.15 -11.17 -12.60
CA PRO A 650 11.93 -11.94 -12.39
C PRO A 650 12.13 -13.41 -12.79
N ARG A 651 11.58 -14.32 -11.97
CA ARG A 651 11.60 -15.78 -12.16
C ARG A 651 13.01 -16.38 -12.19
N LEU A 652 13.94 -15.85 -11.39
CA LEU A 652 15.33 -16.28 -11.35
C LEU A 652 15.49 -17.82 -11.23
N LEU A 653 14.76 -18.44 -10.30
CA LEU A 653 14.79 -19.91 -10.12
C LEU A 653 14.26 -20.66 -11.34
N GLY A 654 13.17 -20.19 -11.95
CA GLY A 654 12.65 -20.77 -13.20
C GLY A 654 13.62 -20.60 -14.38
N ARG A 655 14.44 -19.55 -14.39
CA ARG A 655 15.49 -19.34 -15.41
C ARG A 655 16.70 -20.25 -15.17
N TRP A 656 17.12 -20.47 -13.92
CA TRP A 656 18.18 -21.42 -13.57
C TRP A 656 17.75 -22.86 -13.80
N LEU A 657 16.53 -23.23 -13.38
CA LEU A 657 15.95 -24.54 -13.67
C LEU A 657 15.87 -24.76 -15.19
N ARG A 658 15.44 -23.74 -15.94
CA ARG A 658 15.47 -23.81 -17.41
C ARG A 658 16.88 -24.00 -17.96
N LEU A 659 17.88 -23.29 -17.44
CA LEU A 659 19.27 -23.46 -17.86
C LEU A 659 19.76 -24.88 -17.57
N LEU A 660 19.47 -25.42 -16.39
CA LEU A 660 19.80 -26.79 -16.01
C LEU A 660 19.10 -27.81 -16.91
N LEU A 661 17.81 -27.63 -17.20
CA LEU A 661 17.06 -28.49 -18.14
C LEU A 661 17.59 -28.38 -19.58
N LEU A 662 18.08 -27.22 -19.99
CA LEU A 662 18.73 -27.03 -21.30
C LEU A 662 20.12 -27.68 -21.34
N LEU A 663 20.86 -27.68 -20.23
CA LEU A 663 22.16 -28.35 -20.11
C LEU A 663 22.03 -29.87 -19.99
N ALA A 664 20.94 -30.36 -19.39
CA ALA A 664 20.65 -31.79 -19.24
C ALA A 664 20.09 -32.46 -20.51
N GLY A 665 19.78 -31.70 -21.56
CA GLY A 665 19.38 -32.24 -22.86
C GLY A 665 17.91 -32.68 -23.00
N ASP A 666 17.13 -32.77 -21.92
CA ASP A 666 15.75 -33.30 -21.93
C ASP A 666 14.69 -32.36 -22.54
N VAL A 667 15.01 -31.08 -22.76
CA VAL A 667 14.05 -30.09 -23.27
C VAL A 667 14.67 -29.25 -24.39
N GLU A 668 14.68 -29.76 -25.62
CA GLU A 668 14.88 -28.91 -26.78
C GLU A 668 13.65 -28.00 -26.97
N ARG A 669 13.87 -26.70 -26.80
CA ARG A 669 12.82 -25.67 -26.81
C ARG A 669 12.05 -25.59 -28.14
N ASN A 670 12.65 -26.09 -29.22
CA ASN A 670 12.12 -26.15 -30.57
C ASN A 670 12.91 -27.21 -31.35
N PRO A 671 12.65 -28.52 -31.22
CA PRO A 671 13.35 -29.51 -32.02
C PRO A 671 13.17 -29.14 -33.49
N GLY A 672 14.29 -28.92 -34.17
CA GLY A 672 14.29 -28.69 -35.61
C GLY A 672 13.80 -29.96 -36.31
N PRO A 673 13.22 -29.87 -37.53
CA PRO A 673 13.02 -31.07 -38.32
C PRO A 673 14.37 -31.78 -38.48
N PHE A 674 14.35 -33.12 -38.48
CA PHE A 674 15.54 -33.92 -38.79
C PHE A 674 16.13 -33.43 -40.11
N TYR A 675 17.36 -32.92 -40.04
CA TYR A 675 18.05 -32.35 -41.18
C TYR A 675 18.96 -33.43 -41.76
N VAL A 676 18.64 -33.85 -42.97
CA VAL A 676 19.26 -35.01 -43.64
C VAL A 676 20.60 -34.66 -44.30
N GLY A 677 21.14 -33.46 -44.05
CA GLY A 677 22.38 -32.95 -44.65
C GLY A 677 22.19 -32.37 -46.06
N GLY A 678 22.58 -31.10 -46.26
CA GLY A 678 22.53 -30.40 -47.55
C GLY A 678 22.19 -28.90 -47.45
N PRO A 679 22.82 -27.97 -48.19
CA PRO A 679 22.63 -26.53 -48.01
C PRO A 679 21.15 -26.10 -48.07
N ARG A 680 20.70 -25.32 -47.08
CA ARG A 680 19.27 -25.02 -46.82
C ARG A 680 18.65 -23.93 -47.73
N GLY A 681 19.39 -23.43 -48.72
CA GLY A 681 18.98 -22.30 -49.54
C GLY A 681 18.96 -20.96 -48.78
N SER A 682 18.55 -19.89 -49.45
CA SER A 682 18.37 -18.56 -48.86
C SER A 682 17.11 -18.53 -47.98
N LEU A 683 17.25 -18.04 -46.75
CA LEU A 683 16.12 -17.87 -45.84
C LEU A 683 15.22 -16.72 -46.35
N ASP A 684 13.94 -17.00 -46.55
CA ASP A 684 12.96 -15.97 -46.88
C ASP A 684 12.74 -15.05 -45.66
N MET A 685 13.38 -13.87 -45.70
CA MET A 685 13.25 -12.84 -44.67
C MET A 685 11.91 -12.11 -44.76
N GLU A 686 11.17 -12.26 -45.86
CA GLU A 686 9.79 -11.84 -45.95
C GLU A 686 8.85 -12.87 -45.30
N GLY A 687 9.31 -14.04 -44.87
CA GLY A 687 8.47 -15.01 -44.15
C GLY A 687 8.12 -14.54 -42.73
N GLY A 688 6.83 -14.52 -42.34
CA GLY A 688 6.47 -14.30 -40.91
C GLY A 688 5.03 -13.87 -40.61
N PHE A 689 4.34 -13.24 -41.57
CA PHE A 689 2.94 -12.87 -41.48
C PHE A 689 2.10 -13.63 -42.51
N ALA A 690 0.83 -13.89 -42.20
CA ALA A 690 -0.09 -14.44 -43.20
C ALA A 690 -0.27 -13.43 -44.37
N PRO A 691 -0.47 -13.89 -45.63
CA PRO A 691 -0.58 -12.99 -46.79
C PRO A 691 -1.62 -11.88 -46.64
N SER A 692 -2.76 -12.20 -46.00
CA SER A 692 -3.83 -11.25 -45.71
C SER A 692 -3.46 -10.19 -44.65
N THR A 693 -2.50 -10.49 -43.78
CA THR A 693 -1.98 -9.55 -42.78
C THR A 693 -0.98 -8.60 -43.42
N ARG A 694 -0.07 -9.13 -44.25
CA ARG A 694 0.87 -8.31 -45.03
C ARG A 694 0.14 -7.31 -45.91
N HIS A 695 -0.86 -7.76 -46.68
CA HIS A 695 -1.66 -6.85 -47.51
C HIS A 695 -2.32 -5.70 -46.72
N LYS A 696 -2.74 -5.95 -45.47
CA LYS A 696 -3.28 -4.89 -44.59
C LYS A 696 -2.19 -3.94 -44.07
N MET A 697 -1.01 -4.46 -43.77
CA MET A 697 0.16 -3.66 -43.41
C MET A 697 0.55 -2.74 -44.56
N ASP A 698 0.65 -3.26 -45.78
CA ASP A 698 1.01 -2.48 -46.97
C ASP A 698 -0.01 -1.39 -47.25
N LYS A 699 -1.31 -1.72 -47.17
CA LYS A 699 -2.39 -0.74 -47.34
C LYS A 699 -2.36 0.36 -46.27
N ALA A 700 -2.10 -0.01 -45.01
CA ALA A 700 -2.03 0.95 -43.92
C ALA A 700 -0.78 1.85 -44.00
N LEU A 701 0.37 1.29 -44.39
CA LEU A 701 1.61 2.04 -44.65
C LEU A 701 1.46 2.99 -45.84
N SER A 702 0.82 2.53 -46.91
CA SER A 702 0.51 3.37 -48.07
C SER A 702 -0.41 4.53 -47.69
N ALA A 703 -1.48 4.27 -46.93
CA ALA A 703 -2.37 5.32 -46.43
C ALA A 703 -1.64 6.32 -45.51
N PHE A 704 -0.72 5.84 -44.68
CA PHE A 704 0.12 6.69 -43.84
C PHE A 704 1.07 7.56 -44.68
N GLY A 705 1.72 7.00 -45.70
CA GLY A 705 2.57 7.74 -46.63
C GLY A 705 1.82 8.81 -47.41
N VAL A 706 0.64 8.48 -47.96
CA VAL A 706 -0.23 9.44 -48.66
C VAL A 706 -0.65 10.59 -47.72
N TRP A 707 -0.99 10.28 -46.47
CA TRP A 707 -1.36 11.30 -45.49
C TRP A 707 -0.18 12.22 -45.13
N LEU A 708 1.03 11.66 -44.97
CA LEU A 708 2.24 12.44 -44.69
C LEU A 708 2.58 13.41 -45.82
N ASP A 709 2.50 12.93 -47.05
CA ASP A 709 2.79 13.73 -48.25
C ASP A 709 1.73 14.84 -48.41
N ALA A 710 0.44 14.49 -48.33
CA ALA A 710 -0.65 15.45 -48.50
C ALA A 710 -0.72 16.51 -47.39
N THR A 711 -0.36 16.16 -46.15
CA THR A 711 -0.50 17.08 -44.99
C THR A 711 0.76 17.88 -44.72
N PHE A 712 1.95 17.30 -44.94
CA PHE A 712 3.23 17.88 -44.53
C PHE A 712 4.26 17.94 -45.66
N GLY A 713 3.98 17.42 -46.86
CA GLY A 713 4.95 17.32 -47.95
C GLY A 713 6.15 16.42 -47.62
N LEU A 714 5.97 15.45 -46.71
CA LEU A 714 7.04 14.57 -46.26
C LEU A 714 6.88 13.17 -46.86
N SER A 715 7.95 12.65 -47.47
CA SER A 715 7.97 11.27 -47.92
C SER A 715 8.05 10.29 -46.75
N LEU A 716 7.49 9.08 -46.94
CA LEU A 716 7.55 8.03 -45.93
C LEU A 716 9.00 7.70 -45.54
N ALA A 717 9.92 7.64 -46.51
CA ALA A 717 11.34 7.39 -46.26
C ALA A 717 11.99 8.47 -45.38
N ALA A 718 11.65 9.74 -45.60
CA ALA A 718 12.17 10.84 -44.78
C ALA A 718 11.70 10.73 -43.33
N VAL A 719 10.44 10.38 -43.10
CA VAL A 719 9.88 10.19 -41.75
C VAL A 719 10.45 8.94 -41.06
N LEU A 720 10.78 7.90 -41.82
CA LEU A 720 11.38 6.67 -41.29
C LEU A 720 12.90 6.76 -41.11
N SER A 721 13.54 7.88 -41.43
CA SER A 721 14.98 8.08 -41.20
C SER A 721 15.41 8.02 -39.73
N SER A 722 14.48 8.25 -38.79
CA SER A 722 14.74 8.13 -37.35
C SER A 722 13.54 7.54 -36.60
N ALA A 723 13.83 6.83 -35.51
CA ALA A 723 12.80 6.25 -34.65
C ALA A 723 11.92 7.32 -33.98
N ALA A 724 12.50 8.49 -33.68
CA ALA A 724 11.80 9.62 -33.06
C ALA A 724 10.79 10.27 -34.02
N SER A 725 11.20 10.54 -35.26
CA SER A 725 10.30 11.07 -36.30
C SER A 725 9.19 10.09 -36.64
N ALA A 726 9.50 8.80 -36.78
CA ALA A 726 8.51 7.76 -37.02
C ALA A 726 7.46 7.69 -35.87
N SER A 727 7.91 7.75 -34.61
CA SER A 727 7.03 7.75 -33.43
C SER A 727 6.10 8.96 -33.39
N ALA A 728 6.64 10.16 -33.63
CA ALA A 728 5.87 11.40 -33.64
C ALA A 728 4.84 11.42 -34.78
N ALA A 729 5.25 11.02 -35.98
CA ALA A 729 4.39 10.96 -37.16
C ALA A 729 3.29 9.92 -37.02
N LEU A 730 3.58 8.70 -36.54
CA LEU A 730 2.57 7.67 -36.27
C LEU A 730 1.59 8.10 -35.17
N ARG A 731 2.07 8.81 -34.14
CA ARG A 731 1.20 9.39 -33.12
C ARG A 731 0.26 10.44 -33.71
N ALA A 732 0.78 11.35 -34.53
CA ALA A 732 -0.03 12.36 -35.21
C ALA A 732 -1.05 11.73 -36.17
N PHE A 733 -0.63 10.72 -36.93
CA PHE A 733 -1.52 9.94 -37.80
C PHE A 733 -2.63 9.28 -37.02
N GLY A 734 -2.33 8.67 -35.86
CA GLY A 734 -3.35 8.08 -34.99
C GLY A 734 -4.37 9.09 -34.48
N LEU A 735 -3.92 10.30 -34.11
CA LEU A 735 -4.82 11.38 -33.69
C LEU A 735 -5.68 11.91 -34.84
N TYR A 736 -5.10 12.04 -36.04
CA TYR A 736 -5.83 12.39 -37.25
C TYR A 736 -6.91 11.36 -37.55
N LEU A 737 -6.55 10.07 -37.64
CA LEU A 737 -7.49 9.00 -37.92
C LEU A 737 -8.66 9.01 -36.93
N TYR A 738 -8.39 9.23 -35.64
CA TYR A 738 -9.44 9.36 -34.63
C TYR A 738 -10.34 10.56 -34.89
N SER A 739 -9.77 11.76 -35.07
CA SER A 739 -10.54 12.99 -35.28
C SER A 739 -11.35 12.99 -36.58
N SER A 740 -10.91 12.24 -37.58
CA SER A 740 -11.57 12.12 -38.89
C SER A 740 -12.49 10.90 -39.01
N GLY A 741 -12.74 10.18 -37.90
CA GLY A 741 -13.64 9.01 -37.89
C GLY A 741 -13.14 7.81 -38.69
N GLN A 742 -11.84 7.69 -38.90
CA GLN A 742 -11.25 6.61 -39.69
C GLN A 742 -11.07 5.33 -38.85
N PRO A 743 -11.06 4.13 -39.48
CA PRO A 743 -10.93 2.88 -38.74
C PRO A 743 -9.59 2.73 -38.01
N ARG A 744 -9.67 2.44 -36.70
CA ARG A 744 -8.52 2.21 -35.80
C ARG A 744 -7.48 1.22 -36.34
N TYR A 745 -7.88 0.18 -37.08
CA TYR A 745 -6.95 -0.84 -37.57
C TYR A 745 -5.85 -0.26 -38.48
N LEU A 746 -6.11 0.87 -39.16
CA LEU A 746 -5.12 1.54 -40.01
C LEU A 746 -3.90 1.97 -39.19
N LEU A 747 -4.10 2.54 -38.00
CA LEU A 747 -3.01 2.91 -37.10
C LEU A 747 -2.20 1.68 -36.66
N VAL A 748 -2.90 0.63 -36.23
CA VAL A 748 -2.26 -0.60 -35.69
C VAL A 748 -1.39 -1.27 -36.76
N TYR A 749 -1.91 -1.42 -37.98
CA TYR A 749 -1.16 -2.04 -39.07
C TYR A 749 -0.06 -1.14 -39.63
N ALA A 750 -0.22 0.19 -39.61
CA ALA A 750 0.86 1.11 -39.95
C ALA A 750 2.02 1.00 -38.95
N ILE A 751 1.74 1.02 -37.64
CA ILE A 751 2.77 0.79 -36.60
C ILE A 751 3.45 -0.56 -36.79
N THR A 752 2.68 -1.62 -37.05
CA THR A 752 3.22 -2.97 -37.24
C THR A 752 4.08 -3.06 -38.50
N GLY A 753 3.67 -2.43 -39.60
CA GLY A 753 4.45 -2.35 -40.83
C GLY A 753 5.77 -1.60 -40.67
N VAL A 754 5.77 -0.50 -39.91
CA VAL A 754 7.01 0.21 -39.57
C VAL A 754 7.93 -0.66 -38.70
N GLN A 755 7.39 -1.43 -37.75
CA GLN A 755 8.19 -2.35 -36.92
C GLN A 755 8.70 -3.59 -37.65
N ASP A 756 8.07 -3.96 -38.78
CA ASP A 756 8.52 -5.08 -39.63
C ASP A 756 9.69 -4.62 -40.52
N SER A 757 9.54 -3.45 -41.15
CA SER A 757 10.59 -2.84 -41.98
C SER A 757 11.79 -2.30 -41.17
N HIS A 758 11.56 -1.79 -39.97
CA HIS A 758 12.59 -1.22 -39.08
C HIS A 758 12.45 -1.81 -37.65
N PRO A 759 12.91 -3.07 -37.44
CA PRO A 759 12.77 -3.77 -36.15
C PRO A 759 13.32 -2.99 -34.93
N GLU A 760 14.35 -2.19 -35.13
CA GLU A 760 15.01 -1.32 -34.15
C GLU A 760 14.09 -0.21 -33.60
N PHE A 761 13.00 0.13 -34.30
CA PHE A 761 12.06 1.15 -33.84
C PHE A 761 11.09 0.64 -32.76
N ARG A 762 11.03 -0.67 -32.49
CA ARG A 762 10.07 -1.26 -31.53
C ARG A 762 10.03 -0.59 -30.16
N SER A 763 11.18 -0.23 -29.59
CA SER A 763 11.27 0.41 -28.27
C SER A 763 10.83 1.89 -28.26
N HIS A 764 10.77 2.54 -29.41
CA HIS A 764 10.59 4.00 -29.55
C HIS A 764 9.17 4.41 -29.95
N LEU A 765 8.33 3.49 -30.44
CA LEU A 765 6.96 3.77 -30.90
C LEU A 765 5.91 3.79 -29.76
N SER A 766 6.35 3.88 -28.50
CA SER A 766 5.48 3.87 -27.31
C SER A 766 4.41 4.98 -27.32
N SER A 767 4.72 6.10 -27.96
CA SER A 767 3.84 7.26 -28.09
C SER A 767 2.66 7.00 -29.04
N ALA A 768 2.88 6.33 -30.16
CA ALA A 768 1.83 5.92 -31.10
C ALA A 768 0.94 4.84 -30.47
N TRP A 769 1.52 3.87 -29.76
CA TRP A 769 0.75 2.88 -28.99
C TRP A 769 -0.06 3.49 -27.85
N GLN A 770 0.32 4.66 -27.33
CA GLN A 770 -0.49 5.38 -26.35
C GLN A 770 -1.81 5.87 -26.96
N VAL A 771 -1.79 6.29 -28.23
CA VAL A 771 -3.01 6.70 -28.95
C VAL A 771 -3.95 5.51 -29.09
N ASP A 772 -3.45 4.35 -29.53
CA ASP A 772 -4.25 3.13 -29.61
C ASP A 772 -4.88 2.73 -28.26
N ARG A 773 -4.11 2.80 -27.16
CA ARG A 773 -4.63 2.52 -25.81
C ARG A 773 -5.72 3.50 -25.38
N LYS A 774 -5.56 4.79 -25.66
CA LYS A 774 -6.58 5.81 -25.35
C LYS A 774 -7.82 5.65 -26.23
N TRP A 775 -7.62 5.33 -27.51
CA TRP A 775 -8.72 5.04 -28.44
C TRP A 775 -9.57 3.89 -27.90
N GLN A 776 -8.96 2.78 -27.47
CA GLN A 776 -9.67 1.65 -26.85
C GLN A 776 -10.43 2.00 -25.56
N GLN A 777 -10.01 3.03 -24.82
CA GLN A 777 -10.72 3.47 -23.61
C GLN A 777 -11.98 4.28 -23.94
N VAL A 778 -11.94 5.04 -25.04
CA VAL A 778 -13.08 5.84 -25.49
C VAL A 778 -14.05 5.01 -26.33
N GLU A 779 -13.52 4.13 -27.18
CA GLU A 779 -14.26 3.18 -28.01
C GLU A 779 -13.80 1.75 -27.68
N PRO A 780 -14.33 1.15 -26.60
CA PRO A 780 -14.02 -0.23 -26.25
C PRO A 780 -14.47 -1.18 -27.36
N GLY A 781 -13.65 -2.20 -27.63
CA GLY A 781 -14.03 -3.26 -28.56
C GLY A 781 -15.13 -4.13 -27.97
N GLU A 782 -16.04 -4.63 -28.81
CA GLU A 782 -17.10 -5.55 -28.40
C GLU A 782 -16.72 -7.01 -28.70
N CYS A 783 -17.02 -7.94 -27.78
CA CYS A 783 -16.95 -9.37 -28.07
C CYS A 783 -17.95 -9.80 -29.15
N ARG A 784 -17.60 -10.86 -29.89
CA ARG A 784 -18.51 -11.48 -30.86
C ARG A 784 -19.70 -12.09 -30.09
N PRO A 785 -20.92 -12.07 -30.67
CA PRO A 785 -22.06 -12.76 -30.07
C PRO A 785 -21.78 -14.25 -29.93
N VAL A 786 -22.43 -14.90 -28.96
CA VAL A 786 -22.51 -16.36 -28.90
C VAL A 786 -23.89 -16.87 -29.22
N ILE A 787 -23.93 -18.10 -29.70
CA ILE A 787 -25.16 -18.84 -29.89
C ILE A 787 -25.32 -19.83 -28.74
N SER A 788 -26.54 -19.98 -28.24
CA SER A 788 -26.85 -21.00 -27.23
C SER A 788 -27.02 -22.38 -27.88
N GLN A 789 -26.93 -23.43 -27.06
CA GLN A 789 -27.09 -24.82 -27.51
C GLN A 789 -28.38 -25.05 -28.34
N PRO A 790 -29.57 -24.50 -27.98
CA PRO A 790 -30.78 -24.66 -28.80
C PRO A 790 -30.63 -24.14 -30.25
N ILE A 791 -29.92 -23.03 -30.44
CA ILE A 791 -29.69 -22.45 -31.78
C ILE A 791 -28.78 -23.38 -32.60
N LEU A 792 -27.73 -23.92 -31.98
CA LEU A 792 -26.83 -24.88 -32.61
C LEU A 792 -27.59 -26.15 -33.03
N LEU A 793 -28.37 -26.74 -32.13
CA LEU A 793 -29.14 -27.95 -32.40
C LEU A 793 -30.18 -27.71 -33.50
N ALA A 794 -30.89 -26.58 -33.48
CA ALA A 794 -31.81 -26.21 -34.55
C ALA A 794 -31.11 -26.03 -35.91
N ALA A 795 -29.90 -25.47 -35.92
CA ALA A 795 -29.07 -25.33 -37.12
C ALA A 795 -28.63 -26.69 -37.67
N VAL A 796 -28.23 -27.62 -36.79
CA VAL A 796 -27.87 -28.99 -37.16
C VAL A 796 -29.09 -29.73 -37.72
N SER A 797 -30.23 -29.71 -37.06
CA SER A 797 -31.48 -30.32 -37.55
C SER A 797 -31.82 -29.83 -38.95
N LEU A 798 -31.78 -28.52 -39.19
CA LEU A 798 -32.10 -27.94 -40.48
C LEU A 798 -31.08 -28.35 -41.56
N ALA A 799 -29.78 -28.38 -41.23
CA ALA A 799 -28.75 -28.83 -42.14
C ALA A 799 -28.95 -30.31 -42.55
N LEU A 800 -29.30 -31.17 -41.60
CA LEU A 800 -29.60 -32.58 -41.87
C LEU A 800 -30.85 -32.73 -42.76
N CYS A 801 -31.92 -31.96 -42.51
CA CYS A 801 -33.08 -31.92 -43.39
C CYS A 801 -32.76 -31.43 -44.81
N TRP A 802 -31.73 -30.61 -44.97
CA TRP A 802 -31.24 -30.15 -46.28
C TRP A 802 -30.18 -31.07 -46.91
N GLY A 803 -29.89 -32.22 -46.29
CA GLY A 803 -28.89 -33.18 -46.76
C GLY A 803 -27.44 -32.72 -46.59
N TRP A 804 -27.18 -31.71 -45.75
CA TRP A 804 -25.85 -31.15 -45.53
C TRP A 804 -25.16 -31.81 -44.33
N CYS A 805 -25.01 -33.14 -44.36
CA CYS A 805 -24.42 -33.92 -43.27
C CYS A 805 -22.99 -33.47 -42.90
N ASP A 806 -22.15 -33.21 -43.91
CA ASP A 806 -20.79 -32.71 -43.69
C ASP A 806 -20.78 -31.37 -42.97
N TRP A 807 -21.74 -30.49 -43.30
CA TRP A 807 -21.84 -29.19 -42.65
C TRP A 807 -22.25 -29.35 -41.19
N ALA A 808 -23.23 -30.21 -40.90
CA ALA A 808 -23.69 -30.50 -39.54
C ALA A 808 -22.55 -31.08 -38.68
N ALA A 809 -21.89 -32.13 -39.16
CA ALA A 809 -20.81 -32.82 -38.43
C ALA A 809 -19.64 -31.88 -38.13
N VAL A 810 -19.15 -31.14 -39.14
CA VAL A 810 -18.03 -30.22 -38.97
C VAL A 810 -18.39 -29.02 -38.07
N THR A 811 -19.64 -28.56 -38.09
CA THR A 811 -20.12 -27.50 -37.17
C THR A 811 -20.17 -27.96 -35.72
N LEU A 812 -20.61 -29.20 -35.47
CA LEU A 812 -20.59 -29.82 -34.13
C LEU A 812 -19.16 -29.95 -33.60
N VAL A 813 -18.23 -30.42 -34.44
CA VAL A 813 -16.80 -30.47 -34.11
C VAL A 813 -16.27 -29.06 -33.81
N GLY A 814 -16.60 -28.07 -34.63
CA GLY A 814 -16.18 -26.67 -34.42
C GLY A 814 -16.65 -26.10 -33.09
N PHE A 815 -17.87 -26.42 -32.66
CA PHE A 815 -18.43 -26.01 -31.38
C PHE A 815 -17.78 -26.75 -30.21
N LEU A 816 -17.84 -28.08 -30.18
CA LEU A 816 -17.35 -28.91 -29.06
C LEU A 816 -15.83 -28.82 -28.87
N CYS A 817 -15.08 -28.76 -29.98
CA CYS A 817 -13.62 -28.65 -29.95
C CYS A 817 -13.13 -27.18 -29.97
N MET A 818 -14.03 -26.20 -29.89
CA MET A 818 -13.70 -24.76 -29.86
C MET A 818 -12.72 -24.35 -30.99
N LEU A 819 -12.95 -24.84 -32.20
CA LEU A 819 -12.07 -24.60 -33.34
C LEU A 819 -12.34 -23.23 -33.97
N HIS A 820 -11.29 -22.58 -34.49
CA HIS A 820 -11.52 -21.48 -35.43
C HIS A 820 -12.06 -22.01 -36.76
N PRO A 821 -12.89 -21.25 -37.51
CA PRO A 821 -13.40 -21.71 -38.80
C PRO A 821 -12.30 -22.14 -39.78
N SER A 822 -11.14 -21.44 -39.79
CA SER A 822 -10.01 -21.82 -40.63
C SER A 822 -9.32 -23.12 -40.22
N GLU A 823 -9.41 -23.51 -38.94
CA GLU A 823 -8.92 -24.80 -38.43
C GLU A 823 -9.92 -25.91 -38.80
N MET A 824 -11.20 -25.64 -38.59
CA MET A 824 -12.32 -26.56 -38.81
C MET A 824 -12.49 -26.98 -40.28
N ILE A 825 -12.45 -26.04 -41.22
CA ILE A 825 -12.66 -26.34 -42.66
C ILE A 825 -11.44 -27.02 -43.30
N ALA A 826 -10.27 -26.93 -42.66
CA ALA A 826 -9.04 -27.55 -43.14
C ALA A 826 -8.88 -29.01 -42.69
N LEU A 827 -9.77 -29.53 -41.83
CA LEU A 827 -9.68 -30.88 -41.30
C LEU A 827 -9.81 -31.95 -42.38
N VAL A 828 -8.93 -32.94 -42.29
CA VAL A 828 -9.00 -34.19 -43.06
C VAL A 828 -9.22 -35.37 -42.11
N ARG A 829 -9.52 -36.56 -42.66
CA ARG A 829 -9.73 -37.78 -41.87
C ARG A 829 -8.56 -38.12 -40.95
N ALA A 830 -7.31 -37.94 -41.41
CA ALA A 830 -6.12 -38.16 -40.58
C ALA A 830 -6.02 -37.25 -39.35
N ASP A 831 -6.76 -36.13 -39.33
CA ASP A 831 -6.77 -35.20 -38.20
C ASP A 831 -7.79 -35.60 -37.13
N LEU A 832 -8.73 -36.49 -37.46
CA LEU A 832 -9.73 -37.01 -36.54
C LEU A 832 -9.36 -38.44 -36.17
N VAL A 833 -8.86 -38.63 -34.95
CA VAL A 833 -8.41 -39.92 -34.42
C VAL A 833 -9.52 -40.51 -33.55
N PHE A 834 -10.09 -41.62 -33.99
CA PHE A 834 -11.11 -42.36 -33.25
C PHE A 834 -10.48 -43.27 -32.18
N PRO A 835 -11.26 -43.75 -31.19
CA PRO A 835 -10.79 -44.71 -30.20
C PRO A 835 -10.14 -45.95 -30.84
N GLU A 836 -10.72 -46.46 -31.92
CA GLU A 836 -10.19 -47.60 -32.69
C GLU A 836 -8.85 -47.28 -33.39
N ASP A 837 -8.68 -46.06 -33.91
CA ASP A 837 -7.41 -45.64 -34.53
C ASP A 837 -6.26 -45.57 -33.50
N ALA A 838 -6.59 -45.27 -32.24
CA ALA A 838 -5.64 -45.10 -31.13
C ALA A 838 -5.49 -46.35 -30.24
N LEU A 839 -6.23 -47.44 -30.53
CA LEU A 839 -6.35 -48.63 -29.67
C LEU A 839 -6.69 -48.25 -28.21
N SER A 840 -7.51 -47.21 -28.03
CA SER A 840 -7.87 -46.66 -26.73
C SER A 840 -9.21 -47.22 -26.27
N PRO A 841 -9.34 -47.69 -25.02
CA PRO A 841 -10.63 -48.11 -24.46
C PRO A 841 -11.56 -46.92 -24.15
N ASP A 842 -11.02 -45.71 -24.08
CA ASP A 842 -11.81 -44.51 -23.78
C ASP A 842 -12.65 -44.07 -25.00
N PRO A 843 -13.96 -43.82 -24.85
CA PRO A 843 -14.85 -43.38 -25.94
C PRO A 843 -14.65 -41.90 -26.26
N VAL A 844 -13.44 -41.57 -26.72
CA VAL A 844 -12.97 -40.21 -26.91
C VAL A 844 -12.28 -40.10 -28.26
N ALA A 845 -12.67 -39.12 -29.06
CA ALA A 845 -11.95 -38.76 -30.27
C ALA A 845 -11.01 -37.57 -30.03
N TYR A 846 -9.88 -37.57 -30.74
CA TYR A 846 -8.95 -36.45 -30.76
C TYR A 846 -8.95 -35.75 -32.12
N VAL A 847 -9.02 -34.43 -32.10
CA VAL A 847 -8.91 -33.59 -33.30
C VAL A 847 -7.56 -32.90 -33.30
N HIS A 848 -6.65 -33.35 -34.15
CA HIS A 848 -5.36 -32.72 -34.39
C HIS A 848 -5.51 -31.46 -35.24
N ILE A 849 -4.91 -30.35 -34.83
CA ILE A 849 -4.85 -29.15 -35.68
C ILE A 849 -3.42 -28.88 -36.14
N ARG A 850 -3.25 -28.90 -37.46
CA ARG A 850 -1.97 -28.79 -38.17
C ARG A 850 -1.38 -27.39 -38.08
N ASN A 851 -2.24 -26.39 -38.26
CA ASN A 851 -1.86 -24.98 -38.34
C ASN A 851 -2.55 -24.10 -37.29
N PRO A 852 -2.31 -24.32 -35.98
CA PRO A 852 -2.92 -23.49 -34.95
C PRO A 852 -2.42 -22.04 -35.08
N LYS A 853 -3.31 -21.08 -34.84
CA LYS A 853 -2.94 -19.65 -34.85
C LYS A 853 -1.81 -19.30 -33.86
N THR A 854 -1.55 -20.17 -32.88
CA THR A 854 -0.52 -20.06 -31.84
C THR A 854 0.71 -20.97 -32.07
N GLN A 855 0.96 -21.41 -33.30
CA GLN A 855 2.10 -22.27 -33.71
C GLN A 855 3.47 -21.89 -33.13
N ARG A 856 3.70 -20.62 -32.78
CA ARG A 856 4.92 -20.15 -32.11
C ARG A 856 5.19 -20.78 -30.74
N PHE A 857 4.18 -21.32 -30.06
CA PHE A 857 4.31 -21.85 -28.69
C PHE A 857 4.12 -23.37 -28.61
N ALA A 858 3.28 -23.95 -29.47
CA ALA A 858 3.11 -25.39 -29.63
C ALA A 858 2.76 -25.67 -31.09
N ARG A 859 3.67 -26.35 -31.82
CA ARG A 859 3.54 -26.60 -33.26
C ARG A 859 2.44 -27.60 -33.60
N ARG A 860 2.12 -28.52 -32.68
CA ARG A 860 1.04 -29.49 -32.78
C ARG A 860 0.13 -29.34 -31.57
N GLN A 861 -1.16 -29.11 -31.81
CA GLN A 861 -2.18 -29.02 -30.77
C GLN A 861 -3.26 -30.06 -31.07
N HIS A 862 -3.96 -30.51 -30.04
CA HIS A 862 -5.12 -31.37 -30.19
C HIS A 862 -6.31 -30.78 -29.42
N SER A 863 -7.52 -31.20 -29.78
CA SER A 863 -8.72 -31.00 -28.98
C SER A 863 -9.34 -32.36 -28.69
N ARG A 864 -9.91 -32.51 -27.50
CA ARG A 864 -10.59 -33.72 -27.05
C ARG A 864 -12.10 -33.58 -27.24
N LEU A 865 -12.75 -34.58 -27.85
CA LEU A 865 -14.20 -34.68 -28.10
C LEU A 865 -14.76 -35.87 -27.31
N GLU A 866 -15.77 -35.62 -26.48
CA GLU A 866 -16.35 -36.61 -25.55
C GLU A 866 -17.86 -36.81 -25.72
N ASP A 867 -18.51 -36.09 -26.64
CA ASP A 867 -19.95 -36.24 -26.84
C ASP A 867 -20.25 -37.58 -27.56
N PRO A 868 -20.95 -38.54 -26.92
CA PRO A 868 -21.11 -39.88 -27.48
C PRO A 868 -21.93 -39.90 -28.77
N LEU A 869 -22.95 -39.02 -28.89
CA LEU A 869 -23.81 -38.98 -30.06
C LEU A 869 -23.07 -38.40 -31.27
N VAL A 870 -22.26 -37.36 -31.03
CA VAL A 870 -21.43 -36.78 -32.08
C VAL A 870 -20.30 -37.73 -32.48
N LEU A 871 -19.71 -38.47 -31.53
CA LEU A 871 -18.70 -39.49 -31.83
C LEU A 871 -19.24 -40.55 -32.81
N LEU A 872 -20.41 -41.13 -32.51
CA LEU A 872 -21.08 -42.11 -33.39
C LEU A 872 -21.42 -41.53 -34.77
N LEU A 873 -21.86 -40.27 -34.84
CA LEU A 873 -22.12 -39.59 -36.10
C LEU A 873 -20.85 -39.45 -36.94
N LEU A 874 -19.73 -39.05 -36.31
CA LEU A 874 -18.45 -38.88 -36.98
C LEU A 874 -17.88 -40.22 -37.46
N GLU A 875 -18.00 -41.28 -36.67
CA GLU A 875 -17.61 -42.64 -37.06
C GLU A 875 -18.40 -43.10 -38.29
N ALA A 876 -19.72 -42.99 -38.25
CA ALA A 876 -20.60 -43.38 -39.34
C ALA A 876 -20.30 -42.63 -40.66
N LEU A 877 -19.96 -41.34 -40.58
CA LEU A 877 -19.70 -40.51 -41.76
C LEU A 877 -18.26 -40.61 -42.28
N TYR A 878 -17.27 -40.74 -41.40
CA TYR A 878 -15.87 -40.48 -41.74
C TYR A 878 -14.92 -41.64 -41.49
N PHE A 879 -15.27 -42.63 -40.66
CA PHE A 879 -14.33 -43.68 -40.27
C PHE A 879 -13.71 -44.40 -41.47
N SER A 880 -14.55 -44.76 -42.46
CA SER A 880 -14.17 -45.48 -43.68
C SER A 880 -13.54 -44.61 -44.78
N LEU A 881 -13.40 -43.30 -44.58
CA LEU A 881 -12.77 -42.43 -45.58
C LEU A 881 -11.25 -42.61 -45.63
N PRO A 882 -10.61 -42.38 -46.79
CA PRO A 882 -9.14 -42.29 -46.88
C PRO A 882 -8.59 -41.21 -45.95
N LEU A 883 -7.44 -41.44 -45.33
CA LEU A 883 -6.79 -40.52 -44.39
C LEU A 883 -6.58 -39.09 -44.95
N SER A 884 -6.41 -38.94 -46.27
CA SER A 884 -6.24 -37.66 -46.96
C SER A 884 -7.55 -36.93 -47.29
N ALA A 885 -8.71 -37.58 -47.12
CA ALA A 885 -10.00 -37.02 -47.48
C ALA A 885 -10.40 -35.86 -46.55
N ARG A 886 -10.93 -34.77 -47.11
CA ARG A 886 -11.45 -33.63 -46.34
C ARG A 886 -12.78 -33.98 -45.69
N LEU A 887 -12.96 -33.57 -44.42
CA LEU A 887 -14.24 -33.74 -43.73
C LEU A 887 -15.33 -32.84 -44.34
N PHE A 888 -14.96 -31.61 -44.74
CA PHE A 888 -15.83 -30.72 -45.50
C PHE A 888 -15.27 -30.48 -46.90
N ARG A 889 -16.04 -30.84 -47.93
CA ARG A 889 -15.60 -30.79 -49.35
C ARG A 889 -15.60 -29.37 -49.93
N GLY A 890 -16.36 -28.45 -49.36
CA GLY A 890 -16.49 -27.07 -49.83
C GLY A 890 -15.39 -26.12 -49.35
N SER A 891 -15.36 -24.90 -49.89
CA SER A 891 -14.50 -23.83 -49.38
C SER A 891 -15.13 -23.11 -48.19
N MET A 892 -14.34 -22.30 -47.46
CA MET A 892 -14.86 -21.41 -46.39
C MET A 892 -15.99 -20.49 -46.89
N HIS A 893 -15.97 -20.11 -48.17
CA HIS A 893 -17.04 -19.32 -48.77
C HIS A 893 -18.35 -20.10 -48.90
N VAL A 894 -18.28 -21.37 -49.32
CA VAL A 894 -19.43 -22.27 -49.40
C VAL A 894 -20.02 -22.50 -48.00
N TYR A 895 -19.17 -22.80 -47.02
CA TYR A 895 -19.60 -22.98 -45.63
C TYR A 895 -20.31 -21.74 -45.07
N ARG A 896 -19.77 -20.53 -45.33
CA ARG A 896 -20.40 -19.27 -44.94
C ARG A 896 -21.74 -19.04 -45.61
N ARG A 897 -21.89 -19.39 -46.90
CA ARG A 897 -23.19 -19.29 -47.58
C ARG A 897 -24.23 -20.23 -46.95
N GLN A 898 -23.86 -21.48 -46.71
CA GLN A 898 -24.72 -22.47 -46.03
C GLN A 898 -25.10 -22.00 -44.62
N TRP A 899 -24.14 -21.50 -43.85
CA TRP A 899 -24.37 -20.89 -42.54
C TRP A 899 -25.38 -19.74 -42.61
N ASN A 900 -25.21 -18.82 -43.57
CA ASN A 900 -26.14 -17.69 -43.73
C ASN A 900 -27.55 -18.15 -44.11
N CYS A 901 -27.69 -19.17 -44.98
CA CYS A 901 -28.99 -19.75 -45.32
C CYS A 901 -29.69 -20.34 -44.09
N ILE A 902 -28.97 -21.11 -43.27
CA ILE A 902 -29.50 -21.70 -42.04
C ILE A 902 -29.92 -20.59 -41.06
N MET A 903 -29.03 -19.65 -40.75
CA MET A 903 -29.33 -18.57 -39.80
C MET A 903 -30.49 -17.69 -40.28
N SER A 904 -30.55 -17.38 -41.58
CA SER A 904 -31.67 -16.66 -42.17
C SER A 904 -32.99 -17.43 -42.02
N ARG A 905 -32.98 -18.76 -42.18
CA ARG A 905 -34.17 -19.58 -42.01
C ARG A 905 -34.61 -19.69 -40.54
N LEU A 906 -33.66 -19.69 -39.61
CA LEU A 906 -33.93 -19.67 -38.17
C LEU A 906 -34.37 -18.29 -37.65
N GLY A 907 -34.19 -17.23 -38.43
CA GLY A 907 -34.46 -15.85 -37.99
C GLY A 907 -33.34 -15.27 -37.11
N VAL A 908 -32.14 -15.85 -37.17
CA VAL A 908 -30.97 -15.39 -36.41
C VAL A 908 -30.17 -14.41 -37.27
N PRO A 909 -29.86 -13.19 -36.78
CA PRO A 909 -28.97 -12.26 -37.48
C PRO A 909 -27.61 -12.91 -37.75
N HIS A 910 -27.06 -12.77 -38.95
CA HIS A 910 -25.83 -13.47 -39.37
C HIS A 910 -24.77 -12.57 -40.03
N ARG A 911 -25.03 -11.26 -40.10
CA ARG A 911 -24.11 -10.25 -40.64
C ARG A 911 -23.36 -9.56 -39.52
N LEU A 912 -22.09 -9.21 -39.76
CA LEU A 912 -21.27 -8.49 -38.77
C LEU A 912 -21.82 -7.09 -38.48
N SER A 913 -22.37 -6.41 -39.50
CA SER A 913 -23.04 -5.11 -39.37
C SER A 913 -24.20 -5.12 -38.38
N ASP A 914 -24.91 -6.24 -38.33
CA ASP A 914 -26.13 -6.41 -37.56
C ASP A 914 -25.84 -7.10 -36.21
N ARG A 915 -24.55 -7.15 -35.82
CA ARG A 915 -24.05 -7.88 -34.63
C ARG A 915 -24.51 -9.35 -34.61
N GLY A 916 -24.57 -9.97 -35.79
CA GLY A 916 -25.08 -11.31 -35.98
C GLY A 916 -24.07 -12.44 -35.77
N ALA A 917 -24.61 -13.66 -35.63
CA ALA A 917 -23.86 -14.90 -35.51
C ALA A 917 -23.18 -15.27 -36.84
N THR A 918 -21.88 -14.97 -36.95
CA THR A 918 -21.01 -15.47 -38.04
C THR A 918 -20.35 -16.80 -37.64
N PRO A 919 -19.80 -17.63 -38.54
CA PRO A 919 -19.13 -18.88 -38.15
C PRO A 919 -18.06 -18.76 -37.05
N GLY A 920 -17.47 -17.57 -36.89
CA GLY A 920 -16.49 -17.30 -35.85
C GLY A 920 -17.04 -17.36 -34.42
N VAL A 921 -18.36 -17.42 -34.23
CA VAL A 921 -19.00 -17.54 -32.91
C VAL A 921 -18.85 -18.92 -32.29
N LEU A 922 -18.62 -19.98 -33.09
CA LEU A 922 -18.60 -21.37 -32.63
C LEU A 922 -17.59 -21.59 -31.50
N ARG A 923 -16.36 -21.06 -31.64
CA ARG A 923 -15.33 -21.17 -30.62
C ARG A 923 -15.74 -20.57 -29.27
N GLY A 924 -16.34 -19.39 -29.32
CA GLY A 924 -16.81 -18.69 -28.13
C GLY A 924 -18.04 -19.33 -27.50
N SER A 925 -18.93 -19.82 -28.36
CA SER A 925 -20.17 -20.47 -27.95
C SER A 925 -19.88 -21.81 -27.28
N GLY A 926 -18.93 -22.60 -27.82
CA GLY A 926 -18.45 -23.83 -27.20
C GLY A 926 -17.75 -23.61 -25.85
N ALA A 927 -16.96 -22.54 -25.73
CA ALA A 927 -16.35 -22.18 -24.44
C ALA A 927 -17.38 -21.74 -23.40
N THR A 928 -18.39 -20.98 -23.82
CA THR A 928 -19.51 -20.58 -22.94
C THR A 928 -20.30 -21.81 -22.51
N PHE A 929 -20.60 -22.72 -23.43
CA PHE A 929 -21.28 -23.97 -23.13
C PHE A 929 -20.50 -24.83 -22.12
N LEU A 930 -19.20 -25.08 -22.37
CA LEU A 930 -18.39 -25.87 -21.44
C LEU A 930 -18.27 -25.20 -20.06
N TYR A 931 -18.13 -23.87 -20.02
CA TYR A 931 -18.08 -23.14 -18.76
C TYR A 931 -19.40 -23.25 -17.98
N LEU A 932 -20.55 -23.11 -18.64
CA LEU A 932 -21.85 -23.27 -17.99
C LEU A 932 -22.09 -24.69 -17.45
N GLU A 933 -21.45 -25.71 -18.02
CA GLU A 933 -21.54 -27.10 -17.57
C GLU A 933 -20.55 -27.45 -16.45
N THR A 934 -19.38 -26.80 -16.39
CA THR A 934 -18.26 -27.24 -15.53
C THR A 934 -17.81 -26.22 -14.50
N GLU A 935 -18.10 -24.93 -14.72
CA GLU A 935 -17.57 -23.79 -13.95
C GLU A 935 -16.02 -23.76 -13.83
N ASP A 936 -15.30 -24.58 -14.63
CA ASP A 936 -13.84 -24.73 -14.58
C ASP A 936 -13.17 -23.89 -15.68
N LEU A 937 -12.80 -22.67 -15.33
CA LEU A 937 -12.13 -21.74 -16.23
C LEU A 937 -10.74 -22.26 -16.72
N PRO A 938 -9.86 -22.84 -15.87
CA PRO A 938 -8.66 -23.52 -16.34
C PRO A 938 -8.90 -24.61 -17.40
N LEU A 939 -9.91 -25.46 -17.21
CA LEU A 939 -10.28 -26.50 -18.17
C LEU A 939 -10.76 -25.91 -19.49
N VAL A 940 -11.61 -24.88 -19.44
CA VAL A 940 -12.07 -24.15 -20.65
C VAL A 940 -10.89 -23.51 -21.37
N ALA A 941 -9.97 -22.88 -20.62
CA ALA A 941 -8.76 -22.28 -21.17
C ALA A 941 -7.85 -23.31 -21.85
N TRP A 942 -7.71 -24.49 -21.23
CA TRP A 942 -6.95 -25.62 -21.78
C TRP A 942 -7.60 -26.19 -23.05
N ARG A 943 -8.89 -26.55 -22.98
CA ARG A 943 -9.66 -27.14 -24.10
C ARG A 943 -9.74 -26.20 -25.29
N GLY A 944 -9.99 -24.92 -25.05
CA GLY A 944 -10.01 -23.91 -26.10
C GLY A 944 -8.64 -23.26 -26.36
N ARG A 945 -7.56 -23.78 -25.80
CA ARG A 945 -6.15 -23.46 -26.13
C ARG A 945 -5.82 -21.97 -26.03
N TRP A 946 -6.34 -21.31 -25.00
CA TRP A 946 -6.01 -19.92 -24.70
C TRP A 946 -4.70 -19.83 -23.91
N SER A 947 -3.73 -19.07 -24.43
CA SER A 947 -2.43 -18.88 -23.77
C SER A 947 -2.49 -18.13 -22.43
N LYS A 948 -3.58 -17.39 -22.17
CA LYS A 948 -3.80 -16.60 -20.96
C LYS A 948 -5.23 -16.82 -20.47
N THR A 949 -5.40 -17.38 -19.28
CA THR A 949 -6.70 -17.63 -18.64
C THR A 949 -7.53 -16.35 -18.50
N LYS A 950 -6.87 -15.23 -18.17
CA LYS A 950 -7.49 -13.90 -18.07
C LYS A 950 -8.18 -13.42 -19.35
N THR A 951 -7.75 -13.90 -20.52
CA THR A 951 -8.43 -13.58 -21.79
C THR A 951 -9.76 -14.31 -21.91
N VAL A 952 -9.87 -15.51 -21.35
CA VAL A 952 -11.10 -16.31 -21.33
C VAL A 952 -12.10 -15.72 -20.34
N GLU A 953 -11.62 -15.28 -19.17
CA GLU A 953 -12.41 -14.63 -18.13
C GLU A 953 -13.20 -13.41 -18.66
N PHE A 954 -12.49 -12.43 -19.24
CA PHE A 954 -13.13 -11.25 -19.84
C PHE A 954 -14.08 -11.62 -20.99
N TYR A 955 -13.68 -12.59 -21.80
CA TYR A 955 -14.48 -13.06 -22.92
C TYR A 955 -15.81 -13.67 -22.45
N LEU A 956 -15.78 -14.55 -21.45
CA LEU A 956 -16.97 -15.23 -20.92
C LEU A 956 -17.90 -14.26 -20.17
N GLN A 957 -17.36 -13.32 -19.40
CA GLN A 957 -18.16 -12.32 -18.69
C GLN A 957 -18.93 -11.39 -19.66
N GLU A 958 -18.28 -10.88 -20.70
CA GLU A 958 -18.96 -10.03 -21.70
C GLU A 958 -20.01 -10.80 -22.52
N VAL A 959 -19.75 -12.09 -22.77
CA VAL A 959 -20.57 -12.96 -23.60
C VAL A 959 -21.79 -13.51 -22.86
N ALA A 960 -21.65 -13.83 -21.56
CA ALA A 960 -22.78 -14.25 -20.72
C ALA A 960 -23.87 -13.16 -20.64
N ALA A 961 -23.49 -11.89 -20.76
CA ALA A 961 -24.42 -10.76 -20.84
C ALA A 961 -25.15 -10.64 -22.20
N GLN A 962 -24.72 -11.36 -23.24
CA GLN A 962 -25.28 -11.30 -24.59
C GLN A 962 -26.24 -12.47 -24.87
N LEU A 963 -27.48 -12.38 -24.37
CA LEU A 963 -28.54 -13.36 -24.67
C LEU A 963 -29.15 -13.14 -26.06
N LEU A 964 -28.43 -13.52 -27.13
CA LEU A 964 -28.91 -13.41 -28.52
C LEU A 964 -30.33 -14.01 -28.69
N LEU A 965 -30.58 -15.16 -28.07
CA LEU A 965 -31.88 -15.85 -28.09
C LEU A 965 -33.03 -15.00 -27.52
N GLN A 966 -32.78 -14.21 -26.46
CA GLN A 966 -33.81 -13.37 -25.84
C GLN A 966 -34.26 -12.23 -26.75
N ARG A 967 -33.37 -11.74 -27.62
CA ARG A 967 -33.62 -10.64 -28.56
C ARG A 967 -34.30 -11.09 -29.86
N LEU A 968 -34.46 -12.40 -30.08
CA LEU A 968 -35.11 -12.92 -31.28
C LEU A 968 -36.64 -12.76 -31.20
N PRO A 969 -37.32 -12.54 -32.34
CA PRO A 969 -38.77 -12.48 -32.38
C PRO A 969 -39.40 -13.82 -31.98
N HIS A 970 -40.63 -13.79 -31.44
CA HIS A 970 -41.31 -14.97 -30.90
C HIS A 970 -41.36 -16.14 -31.89
N TRP A 971 -41.68 -15.87 -33.16
CA TRP A 971 -41.74 -16.91 -34.21
C TRP A 971 -40.39 -17.61 -34.44
N ALA A 972 -39.27 -16.89 -34.28
CA ALA A 972 -37.93 -17.44 -34.46
C ALA A 972 -37.58 -18.36 -33.29
N ARG A 973 -37.93 -17.95 -32.06
CA ARG A 973 -37.72 -18.76 -30.85
C ARG A 973 -38.53 -20.06 -30.89
N GLU A 974 -39.79 -20.02 -31.31
CA GLU A 974 -40.63 -21.23 -31.47
C GLU A 974 -40.07 -22.17 -32.55
N ARG A 975 -39.61 -21.62 -33.68
CA ARG A 975 -38.95 -22.42 -34.73
C ARG A 975 -37.67 -23.08 -34.24
N ILE A 976 -36.84 -22.36 -33.49
CA ILE A 976 -35.62 -22.89 -32.87
C ILE A 976 -35.97 -24.00 -31.88
N ARG A 977 -36.98 -23.79 -31.01
CA ARG A 977 -37.46 -24.79 -30.05
C ARG A 977 -37.88 -26.07 -30.77
N LEU A 978 -38.75 -25.97 -31.78
CA LEU A 978 -39.23 -27.11 -32.56
C LEU A 978 -38.10 -27.87 -33.27
N LEU A 979 -37.22 -27.17 -33.99
CA LEU A 979 -36.13 -27.84 -34.71
C LEU A 979 -35.11 -28.47 -33.75
N SER A 980 -34.84 -27.83 -32.61
CA SER A 980 -33.91 -28.36 -31.61
C SER A 980 -34.39 -29.68 -31.01
N SER A 981 -35.70 -29.86 -30.80
CA SER A 981 -36.25 -31.11 -30.24
C SER A 981 -36.09 -32.32 -31.16
N PHE A 982 -35.94 -32.11 -32.47
CA PHE A 982 -35.71 -33.18 -33.45
C PHE A 982 -34.22 -33.50 -33.70
N SER A 983 -33.28 -32.73 -33.13
CA SER A 983 -31.86 -32.87 -33.45
C SER A 983 -31.32 -34.26 -33.16
N ARG A 984 -31.66 -34.86 -32.01
CA ARG A 984 -31.19 -36.20 -31.64
C ARG A 984 -31.72 -37.26 -32.60
N SER A 985 -33.02 -37.23 -32.91
CA SER A 985 -33.65 -38.21 -33.79
C SER A 985 -33.11 -38.13 -35.23
N LEU A 986 -32.86 -36.93 -35.74
CA LEU A 986 -32.28 -36.73 -37.07
C LEU A 986 -30.83 -37.23 -37.14
N VAL A 987 -30.02 -36.99 -36.10
CA VAL A 987 -28.64 -37.51 -36.03
C VAL A 987 -28.64 -39.03 -35.99
N LEU A 988 -29.51 -39.66 -35.19
CA LEU A 988 -29.64 -41.12 -35.13
C LEU A 988 -30.09 -41.73 -36.47
N ASN A 989 -31.00 -41.07 -37.18
CA ASN A 989 -31.44 -41.51 -38.51
C ASN A 989 -30.27 -41.52 -39.51
N VAL A 990 -29.43 -40.47 -39.52
CA VAL A 990 -28.22 -40.43 -40.37
C VAL A 990 -27.24 -41.54 -40.03
N ILE A 991 -27.04 -41.84 -38.74
CA ILE A 991 -26.17 -42.93 -38.29
C ILE A 991 -26.69 -44.29 -38.82
N GLN A 992 -28.01 -44.53 -38.71
CA GLN A 992 -28.65 -45.75 -39.21
C GLN A 992 -28.55 -45.87 -40.74
N ASP A 993 -28.83 -44.79 -41.47
CA ASP A 993 -28.74 -44.75 -42.94
C ASP A 993 -27.31 -45.02 -43.45
N CYS A 994 -26.28 -44.54 -42.73
CA CYS A 994 -24.89 -44.80 -43.07
C CYS A 994 -24.48 -46.24 -42.73
N GLY A 995 -24.95 -46.79 -41.60
CA GLY A 995 -24.72 -48.19 -41.24
C GLY A 995 -25.32 -49.17 -42.25
N TYR A 996 -26.51 -48.89 -42.77
CA TYR A 996 -27.14 -49.69 -43.84
C TYR A 996 -26.36 -49.66 -45.17
N ARG A 997 -25.61 -48.59 -45.46
CA ARG A 997 -24.79 -48.48 -46.68
C ARG A 997 -23.40 -49.12 -46.57
N GLN A 998 -22.94 -49.45 -45.37
CA GLN A 998 -21.65 -50.15 -45.16
C GLN A 998 -21.82 -51.68 -45.06
N GLY A 999 -23.06 -52.16 -44.86
CA GLY A 999 -23.41 -53.59 -44.79
C GLY A 999 -23.92 -54.22 -46.09
N ASN A 1000 -23.96 -53.45 -47.19
CA ASN A 1000 -24.15 -53.90 -48.59
C ASN A 1000 -22.90 -53.52 -49.38
#